data_AF-A0A9R1F5W5-F1
#
_entry.id   AF-A0A9R1F5W5-F1
#
_cell.length_a   1.000
_cell.length_b   1.000
_cell.length_c   1.000
_cell.angle_alpha   90.00
_cell.angle_beta   90.00
_cell.angle_gamma   90.00
#
_symmetry.space_group_name_H-M   'P 1'
#
loop_
_entity.id
_entity.type
_entity.pdbx_description
1 polymer ?
#
loop_
_entity_poly.entity_id
_entity_poly.type
_entity_poly.pdbx_seq_one_letter_code
_entity_poly.pdbx_strand_id
1 'polypeptide(L)'
;MGDGGSPRDSECWRGGVTFSDAPYVAAVEHRNYIMVDITGSSEDESIIDLMFTDSVKVLDSDKKDCGHADPSSPPPAATTAPRPHRINILSLRLRLAGRVHRSMSKKKKLSAGFPAQEEVSALLPPPERASAEEEARPEEFNRVFLTYASSLDERFDGFGEQFSCMEFKGRRVPVLVQEQGIGRGDQPITFAANLLSYRSAGNWSTTYAPSGAVVGMQGGTDAVRRVWSQLRDHDVPVSALWLQDWVGQRKTAIGSQLWWNWEVDDDHYAGWKDLIRDLRCDGVRTMTYCNPCLVPMGEKGNARRHLYEEAKELGILVRDEAGEPYMMPNTAFDVAMLDFTNPEASSWFKGILRGMADEGVSGWMADFGEGLPLDARLHSGEDPVAAHNRYPELWARVNREFADEWKSEAGEDEEEGVVFFVRAGFRESSRWAMLFWEGDQMVSWQANDGIKSSVVGLLSGGLSGIPLNHSDAGGYCTVDLPLLRYRRSEELLMRWMEVNAFTVVFRTHEGNKPGSNCQFYSNSRILAHFARCAKMYKAWEFYRVQLVEEAAEKGLPVARHLFLHYPEDRRVQELTYQQFLVGTEMMVVPVLDKGRTAVTAYFPTSDGGSWRHVWTGEEFGGGHRSGHGSVGEATVHGFQAEVTADVGCPAVFVRVGSPVGERQSGYIYKEQPTCRARSHEVALD
;
A
#
# COMPACT_ATOMS: atom_id res chain seq x y z
N MET A 1 -59.07 4.62 16.02
CA MET A 1 -58.41 4.97 17.29
C MET A 1 -56.97 4.50 17.12
N GLY A 2 -56.01 5.33 16.69
CA GLY A 2 -55.96 6.80 16.73
C GLY A 2 -55.64 7.26 18.16
N ASP A 3 -54.60 8.02 18.44
CA ASP A 3 -53.54 8.62 17.60
C ASP A 3 -52.15 8.32 18.25
N GLY A 4 -50.95 8.58 17.73
CA GLY A 4 -50.45 9.56 16.75
C GLY A 4 -49.50 10.53 17.48
N GLY A 5 -48.18 10.40 17.28
CA GLY A 5 -47.20 11.27 17.94
C GLY A 5 -45.73 10.86 17.78
N SER A 6 -44.94 11.79 17.24
CA SER A 6 -43.50 11.94 17.50
C SER A 6 -43.26 13.45 17.71
N PRO A 7 -42.20 13.89 18.43
CA PRO A 7 -40.85 13.84 17.87
C PRO A 7 -39.73 13.52 18.89
N ARG A 8 -38.48 13.55 18.40
CA ARG A 8 -37.18 13.91 19.05
C ARG A 8 -37.16 13.97 20.59
N ASP A 9 -36.20 13.35 21.27
CA ASP A 9 -34.82 13.87 21.35
C ASP A 9 -33.73 12.80 21.60
N SER A 10 -32.47 13.22 21.49
CA SER A 10 -31.28 12.37 21.64
C SER A 10 -30.44 12.76 22.87
N GLU A 11 -30.43 11.94 23.92
CA GLU A 11 -29.56 12.13 25.09
C GLU A 11 -28.51 11.02 25.24
N CYS A 12 -27.28 11.44 25.58
CA CYS A 12 -26.11 10.57 25.69
C CYS A 12 -26.11 9.77 27.00
N TRP A 13 -26.35 8.46 26.92
CA TRP A 13 -26.08 7.55 28.05
C TRP A 13 -24.57 7.30 28.23
N ARG A 14 -23.92 8.17 29.02
CA ARG A 14 -22.63 7.86 29.64
C ARG A 14 -22.86 6.85 30.78
N GLY A 15 -22.61 5.57 30.53
CA GLY A 15 -22.65 4.51 31.53
C GLY A 15 -21.47 3.56 31.36
N GLY A 16 -20.40 3.75 32.13
CA GLY A 16 -19.21 2.92 32.05
C GLY A 16 -19.39 1.57 32.71
N VAL A 17 -18.99 0.49 32.02
CA VAL A 17 -18.79 -0.84 32.60
C VAL A 17 -17.32 -1.19 32.48
N THR A 18 -16.63 -1.23 33.61
CA THR A 18 -15.21 -1.60 33.70
C THR A 18 -15.07 -3.12 33.61
N PHE A 19 -14.51 -3.62 32.51
CA PHE A 19 -13.94 -4.96 32.47
C PHE A 19 -12.50 -4.90 33.00
N SER A 20 -12.23 -5.65 34.07
CA SER A 20 -10.87 -5.87 34.56
C SER A 20 -10.33 -7.22 34.06
N ASP A 21 -9.00 -7.31 34.02
CA ASP A 21 -8.23 -8.56 34.04
C ASP A 21 -8.36 -9.50 32.81
N ALA A 22 -7.85 -9.03 31.67
CA ALA A 22 -7.22 -9.88 30.66
C ALA A 22 -5.80 -9.33 30.36
N PRO A 23 -4.72 -10.14 30.44
CA PRO A 23 -3.34 -9.63 30.50
C PRO A 23 -2.72 -9.33 29.13
N TYR A 24 -3.34 -8.44 28.35
CA TYR A 24 -2.73 -7.76 27.20
C TYR A 24 -3.20 -6.29 27.20
N VAL A 25 -2.36 -5.38 26.69
CA VAL A 25 -2.49 -3.91 26.79
C VAL A 25 -2.20 -3.35 28.20
N ALA A 26 -0.92 -3.39 28.58
CA ALA A 26 -0.31 -2.50 29.57
C ALA A 26 1.15 -2.21 29.16
N ALA A 27 1.69 -1.05 29.55
CA ALA A 27 3.06 -0.60 29.26
C ALA A 27 3.44 -0.47 27.76
N VAL A 28 2.84 0.52 27.07
CA VAL A 28 3.47 1.18 25.90
C VAL A 28 3.72 2.65 26.25
N GLU A 29 4.59 2.87 27.23
CA GLU A 29 5.22 4.15 27.50
C GLU A 29 6.69 4.05 27.08
N HIS A 30 7.22 5.10 26.46
CA HIS A 30 8.58 5.17 25.90
C HIS A 30 8.86 4.17 24.75
N ARG A 31 8.43 4.53 23.53
CA ARG A 31 9.08 4.07 22.29
C ARG A 31 9.57 5.27 21.50
N ASN A 32 10.55 5.04 20.63
CA ASN A 32 11.01 5.97 19.61
C ASN A 32 10.23 5.69 18.31
N TYR A 33 9.66 6.73 17.71
CA TYR A 33 8.89 6.69 16.47
C TYR A 33 8.75 8.11 15.93
N ILE A 34 8.67 8.25 14.60
CA ILE A 34 8.39 9.56 13.98
C ILE A 34 6.91 9.88 14.21
N MET A 35 6.60 11.11 14.65
CA MET A 35 5.22 11.63 14.68
C MET A 35 5.07 12.78 13.70
N VAL A 36 3.91 12.84 13.04
CA VAL A 36 3.39 14.05 12.41
C VAL A 36 2.13 14.45 13.18
N ASP A 37 2.17 15.54 13.93
CA ASP A 37 0.99 16.12 14.60
C ASP A 37 0.48 17.29 13.76
N ILE A 38 -0.78 17.29 13.32
CA ILE A 38 -1.33 18.29 12.39
C ILE A 38 -2.47 19.05 13.06
N THR A 39 -2.20 19.82 14.12
CA THR A 39 -3.24 20.44 14.97
C THR A 39 -3.54 21.91 14.64
N GLY A 40 -4.83 22.24 14.61
CA GLY A 40 -5.25 23.64 14.57
C GLY A 40 -4.97 24.33 15.91
N SER A 41 -4.12 25.36 15.92
CA SER A 41 -4.04 26.30 17.03
C SER A 41 -5.12 27.38 16.86
N SER A 42 -5.67 27.87 17.97
CA SER A 42 -6.83 28.77 17.95
C SER A 42 -6.45 30.26 17.98
N GLU A 43 -5.68 30.72 16.99
CA GLU A 43 -5.62 32.14 16.55
C GLU A 43 -4.83 32.23 15.22
N ASP A 44 -5.55 32.32 14.10
CA ASP A 44 -5.11 32.48 12.69
C ASP A 44 -4.03 31.53 12.09
N GLU A 45 -3.25 30.77 12.86
CA GLU A 45 -2.23 29.83 12.37
C GLU A 45 -2.42 28.40 12.94
N SER A 46 -2.36 27.36 12.08
CA SER A 46 -2.28 25.96 12.54
C SER A 46 -0.84 25.48 12.69
N ILE A 47 -0.61 24.62 13.69
CA ILE A 47 0.70 24.17 14.19
C ILE A 47 0.88 22.70 13.84
N ILE A 48 1.94 22.39 13.11
CA ILE A 48 2.20 21.05 12.62
C ILE A 48 3.56 20.57 13.12
N ASP A 49 3.61 19.67 14.09
CA ASP A 49 4.86 19.23 14.74
C ASP A 49 5.35 17.88 14.22
N LEU A 50 6.52 17.91 13.57
CA LEU A 50 7.27 16.72 13.11
C LEU A 50 8.27 16.28 14.18
N MET A 51 8.02 15.15 14.86
CA MET A 51 8.89 14.61 15.91
C MET A 51 9.87 13.57 15.37
N PHE A 52 11.17 13.71 15.66
CA PHE A 52 12.24 12.74 15.34
C PHE A 52 12.91 12.20 16.62
N THR A 53 13.35 10.92 16.64
CA THR A 53 13.63 10.20 17.90
C THR A 53 14.77 9.15 17.85
N ASP A 54 16.01 9.51 18.25
CA ASP A 54 17.15 8.57 18.41
C ASP A 54 17.71 8.70 19.83
N SER A 55 17.84 7.61 20.62
CA SER A 55 18.17 7.73 22.07
C SER A 55 19.33 6.87 22.55
N VAL A 56 20.45 7.51 22.88
CA VAL A 56 21.52 6.94 23.72
C VAL A 56 21.20 7.17 25.20
N LYS A 57 21.73 6.30 26.07
CA LYS A 57 21.52 6.33 27.52
C LYS A 57 22.80 6.78 28.23
N VAL A 58 22.74 7.88 28.97
CA VAL A 58 23.67 8.17 30.06
C VAL A 58 22.88 8.12 31.37
N LEU A 59 23.27 7.21 32.26
CA LEU A 59 22.81 7.24 33.64
C LEU A 59 23.64 8.26 34.40
N ASP A 60 22.98 9.15 35.14
CA ASP A 60 23.41 9.40 36.51
C ASP A 60 22.18 9.56 37.41
N SER A 61 22.36 9.34 38.70
CA SER A 61 21.29 9.27 39.69
C SER A 61 21.51 10.26 40.81
N ASP A 62 20.59 11.21 40.99
CA ASP A 62 20.41 11.81 42.31
C ASP A 62 18.94 12.14 42.61
N LYS A 63 18.58 12.11 43.90
CA LYS A 63 17.22 12.32 44.40
C LYS A 63 17.10 13.71 45.04
N LYS A 64 15.98 14.41 44.77
CA LYS A 64 15.35 15.31 45.76
C LYS A 64 13.88 15.59 45.46
N ASP A 65 13.04 14.97 46.27
CA ASP A 65 11.88 15.50 47.01
C ASP A 65 10.92 16.50 46.35
N CYS A 66 9.63 16.16 46.44
CA CYS A 66 8.50 16.95 45.95
C CYS A 66 8.15 18.14 46.85
N GLY A 67 7.66 19.23 46.23
CA GLY A 67 6.94 20.34 46.88
C GLY A 67 5.59 20.61 46.21
N HIS A 68 4.62 21.16 46.94
CA HIS A 68 3.24 21.34 46.49
C HIS A 68 2.68 22.73 46.85
N ALA A 69 1.54 23.10 46.22
CA ALA A 69 0.78 24.35 46.34
C ALA A 69 1.46 25.60 45.70
N ASP A 70 0.75 26.66 45.28
CA ASP A 70 -0.69 26.97 45.39
C ASP A 70 -1.16 27.85 44.20
N PRO A 71 -2.40 27.73 43.65
CA PRO A 71 -2.83 28.50 42.47
C PRO A 71 -3.77 29.68 42.80
N SER A 72 -3.38 30.92 42.47
CA SER A 72 -4.30 32.07 42.52
C SER A 72 -3.92 33.26 41.63
N SER A 73 -4.93 34.09 41.31
CA SER A 73 -4.85 35.46 40.74
C SER A 73 -4.67 35.61 39.19
N PRO A 74 -5.16 36.72 38.57
CA PRO A 74 -5.84 36.65 37.26
C PRO A 74 -5.17 37.41 36.07
N PRO A 75 -5.67 37.23 34.83
CA PRO A 75 -5.08 37.79 33.61
C PRO A 75 -5.58 39.20 33.22
N PRO A 76 -4.79 39.98 32.44
CA PRO A 76 -5.26 41.21 31.78
C PRO A 76 -5.12 41.22 30.23
N ALA A 77 -6.27 41.39 29.57
CA ALA A 77 -6.55 42.10 28.30
C ALA A 77 -5.54 42.11 27.10
N ALA A 78 -6.04 41.74 25.92
CA ALA A 78 -5.37 41.92 24.62
C ALA A 78 -5.60 43.32 23.99
N THR A 79 -4.67 43.80 23.16
CA THR A 79 -4.81 45.05 22.37
C THR A 79 -4.18 45.01 20.97
N THR A 80 -5.06 44.94 19.97
CA THR A 80 -5.00 45.67 18.68
C THR A 80 -3.80 45.53 17.71
N ALA A 81 -4.04 44.70 16.68
CA ALA A 81 -3.98 45.03 15.25
C ALA A 81 -2.62 45.05 14.47
N PRO A 82 -2.61 44.69 13.17
CA PRO A 82 -1.40 44.22 12.47
C PRO A 82 -0.78 45.23 11.48
N ARG A 83 0.47 44.95 11.03
CA ARG A 83 1.04 45.44 9.76
C ARG A 83 1.90 44.37 9.05
N PRO A 84 1.92 44.33 7.70
CA PRO A 84 2.36 43.13 6.97
C PRO A 84 3.79 43.21 6.41
N HIS A 85 4.57 42.13 6.50
CA HIS A 85 5.89 42.01 5.85
C HIS A 85 6.11 40.69 5.11
N ARG A 86 5.93 40.79 3.77
CA ARG A 86 6.57 40.03 2.68
C ARG A 86 7.39 38.79 3.05
N ILE A 87 6.87 37.64 2.61
CA ILE A 87 7.64 36.40 2.42
C ILE A 87 8.84 36.66 1.49
N ASN A 88 10.00 36.15 1.87
CA ASN A 88 11.16 35.92 0.99
C ASN A 88 11.55 34.45 1.15
N ILE A 89 11.24 33.62 0.15
CA ILE A 89 11.69 32.22 0.15
C ILE A 89 13.20 32.21 -0.10
N LEU A 90 13.97 31.59 0.78
CA LEU A 90 15.39 31.30 0.58
C LEU A 90 15.70 29.88 1.05
N SER A 91 16.42 29.12 0.22
CA SER A 91 16.78 27.73 0.47
C SER A 91 17.61 27.56 1.75
N LEU A 92 17.13 26.75 2.70
CA LEU A 92 17.83 26.53 3.97
C LEU A 92 18.96 25.49 3.81
N ARG A 93 20.21 25.96 3.76
CA ARG A 93 21.39 25.14 4.10
C ARG A 93 21.76 25.40 5.56
N LEU A 94 21.63 24.38 6.40
CA LEU A 94 21.99 24.47 7.82
C LEU A 94 23.51 24.59 8.03
N ARG A 95 23.91 25.64 8.75
CA ARG A 95 25.16 25.72 9.53
C ARG A 95 24.85 26.49 10.82
N LEU A 96 25.18 25.92 11.97
CA LEU A 96 25.00 26.58 13.26
C LEU A 96 26.12 27.62 13.50
N ALA A 97 25.72 28.82 13.96
CA ALA A 97 26.59 29.79 14.62
C ALA A 97 25.73 30.74 15.48
N GLY A 98 26.22 31.08 16.68
CA GLY A 98 25.50 31.93 17.64
C GLY A 98 25.37 33.40 17.20
N ARG A 99 24.32 34.08 17.68
CA ARG A 99 24.06 35.50 17.36
C ARG A 99 24.88 36.46 18.22
N VAL A 100 25.46 37.48 17.59
CA VAL A 100 25.61 38.84 18.18
C VAL A 100 25.06 39.85 17.17
N HIS A 101 24.36 40.87 17.65
CA HIS A 101 23.46 41.70 16.82
C HIS A 101 24.00 43.12 16.63
N ARG A 102 24.09 43.61 15.38
CA ARG A 102 24.24 45.06 15.06
C ARG A 102 23.72 45.38 13.66
N SER A 103 23.22 46.60 13.49
CA SER A 103 22.46 47.07 12.32
C SER A 103 23.27 48.05 11.44
N MET A 104 23.13 47.98 10.10
CA MET A 104 22.64 49.10 9.28
C MET A 104 22.66 48.87 7.74
N SER A 105 21.47 49.06 7.11
CA SER A 105 21.20 49.84 5.88
C SER A 105 21.90 49.62 4.51
N LYS A 106 21.04 49.60 3.45
CA LYS A 106 21.23 50.09 2.05
C LYS A 106 21.95 49.26 0.96
N LYS A 107 21.11 48.59 0.15
CA LYS A 107 21.04 48.59 -1.34
C LYS A 107 22.34 48.73 -2.18
N LYS A 108 22.64 47.72 -3.01
CA LYS A 108 22.93 47.91 -4.46
C LYS A 108 22.75 46.60 -5.29
N LYS A 109 22.91 46.72 -6.62
CA LYS A 109 22.56 45.71 -7.64
C LYS A 109 23.51 44.50 -7.69
N LEU A 110 22.99 43.37 -8.15
CA LEU A 110 23.74 42.23 -8.69
C LEU A 110 24.11 42.46 -10.17
N SER A 111 25.30 42.00 -10.57
CA SER A 111 25.70 41.77 -11.97
C SER A 111 26.91 40.82 -12.05
N ALA A 112 26.72 39.71 -12.76
CA ALA A 112 27.69 38.73 -13.32
C ALA A 112 29.17 38.70 -12.87
N GLY A 113 29.66 37.49 -12.57
CA GLY A 113 31.10 37.13 -12.66
C GLY A 113 31.60 36.14 -11.59
N PHE A 114 32.09 34.97 -12.01
CA PHE A 114 33.08 34.18 -11.26
C PHE A 114 34.48 34.72 -11.59
N PRO A 115 35.46 34.69 -10.66
CA PRO A 115 36.45 33.59 -10.72
C PRO A 115 37.03 33.11 -9.37
N ALA A 116 37.57 31.88 -9.40
CA ALA A 116 38.76 31.31 -8.73
C ALA A 116 39.14 31.59 -7.25
N GLN A 117 39.81 30.60 -6.67
CA GLN A 117 40.57 30.69 -5.40
C GLN A 117 41.92 31.38 -5.63
N GLU A 118 42.36 32.27 -4.73
CA GLU A 118 43.38 31.93 -3.72
C GLU A 118 43.65 33.10 -2.72
N GLU A 119 44.46 32.78 -1.70
CA GLU A 119 44.95 33.54 -0.54
C GLU A 119 44.75 35.06 -0.42
N VAL A 120 44.20 35.48 0.73
CA VAL A 120 44.86 36.49 1.61
C VAL A 120 44.70 36.06 3.08
N SER A 121 45.80 35.68 3.74
CA SER A 121 45.84 35.40 5.18
C SER A 121 46.49 36.54 5.96
N ALA A 122 45.69 37.42 6.57
CA ALA A 122 46.12 38.36 7.62
C ALA A 122 44.93 38.88 8.44
N LEU A 123 45.20 39.29 9.69
CA LEU A 123 44.28 39.99 10.62
C LEU A 123 43.24 39.15 11.40
N LEU A 124 43.72 38.13 12.13
CA LEU A 124 43.16 37.75 13.44
C LEU A 124 44.29 37.61 14.46
N PRO A 125 44.11 38.03 15.74
CA PRO A 125 45.07 37.74 16.80
C PRO A 125 45.07 36.24 17.14
N PRO A 126 46.15 35.69 17.74
CA PRO A 126 46.14 34.32 18.24
C PRO A 126 45.09 34.18 19.34
N PRO A 127 44.36 33.04 19.43
CA PRO A 127 43.43 32.80 20.51
C PRO A 127 44.18 32.73 21.85
N GLU A 128 43.66 33.43 22.87
CA GLU A 128 44.12 33.23 24.24
C GLU A 128 43.84 31.79 24.65
N ARG A 129 44.77 31.17 25.39
CA ARG A 129 44.57 29.84 25.94
C ARG A 129 43.56 29.92 27.09
N ALA A 130 42.30 29.64 26.79
CA ALA A 130 41.36 29.21 27.81
C ALA A 130 41.94 28.03 28.60
N SER A 131 41.67 27.99 29.89
CA SER A 131 42.03 26.88 30.79
C SER A 131 41.35 25.58 30.36
N ALA A 132 41.86 24.45 30.86
CA ALA A 132 41.20 23.16 30.74
C ALA A 132 39.95 23.13 31.65
N GLU A 133 38.86 23.71 31.15
CA GLU A 133 37.53 23.59 31.72
C GLU A 133 36.70 22.66 30.83
N GLU A 134 36.43 21.48 31.40
CA GLU A 134 35.34 20.55 31.10
C GLU A 134 34.55 20.85 29.80
N GLU A 135 34.88 20.15 28.70
CA GLU A 135 34.02 20.12 27.51
C GLU A 135 32.68 19.49 27.90
N ALA A 136 31.71 20.35 28.22
CA ALA A 136 30.33 19.95 28.45
C ALA A 136 29.86 19.13 27.24
N ARG A 137 29.52 17.86 27.49
CA ARG A 137 28.98 16.99 26.44
C ARG A 137 27.81 17.71 25.76
N PRO A 138 27.78 17.81 24.42
CA PRO A 138 26.65 18.44 23.76
C PRO A 138 25.37 17.72 24.18
N GLU A 139 24.34 18.48 24.55
CA GLU A 139 23.06 17.90 24.96
C GLU A 139 22.54 16.98 23.83
N GLU A 140 22.38 15.70 24.13
CA GLU A 140 21.97 14.70 23.14
C GLU A 140 20.48 14.87 22.84
N PHE A 141 20.16 15.78 21.93
CA PHE A 141 18.81 16.12 21.49
C PHE A 141 18.13 14.95 20.77
N ASN A 142 17.63 14.00 21.55
CA ASN A 142 16.86 12.85 21.08
C ASN A 142 15.42 13.19 20.66
N ARG A 143 15.02 14.46 20.66
CA ARG A 143 13.71 14.95 20.19
C ARG A 143 13.89 16.25 19.40
N VAL A 144 13.62 16.21 18.10
CA VAL A 144 13.49 17.40 17.24
C VAL A 144 12.03 17.61 16.92
N PHE A 145 11.56 18.86 16.96
CA PHE A 145 10.24 19.30 16.48
C PHE A 145 10.45 20.29 15.34
N LEU A 146 9.82 20.07 14.18
CA LEU A 146 9.79 21.04 13.08
C LEU A 146 8.35 21.48 12.82
N THR A 147 8.11 22.78 13.02
CA THR A 147 6.80 23.43 12.83
C THR A 147 6.75 24.26 11.56
N TYR A 148 5.64 24.18 10.81
CA TYR A 148 5.31 25.11 9.72
C TYR A 148 3.88 25.64 9.86
N ALA A 149 3.66 26.87 9.39
CA ALA A 149 2.35 27.50 9.38
C ALA A 149 1.51 26.98 8.21
N SER A 150 0.23 26.69 8.49
CA SER A 150 -0.72 26.11 7.55
C SER A 150 -2.12 26.75 7.72
N SER A 151 -2.87 26.94 6.62
CA SER A 151 -4.20 27.60 6.65
C SER A 151 -5.30 26.68 7.21
N LEU A 152 -6.48 27.22 7.53
CA LEU A 152 -7.59 26.41 8.06
C LEU A 152 -8.22 25.46 7.01
N ASP A 153 -8.09 25.78 5.73
CA ASP A 153 -8.61 25.04 4.58
C ASP A 153 -7.56 24.20 3.84
N GLU A 154 -6.28 24.26 4.27
CA GLU A 154 -5.21 23.42 3.74
C GLU A 154 -5.39 21.95 4.17
N ARG A 155 -5.10 21.07 3.21
CA ARG A 155 -5.33 19.63 3.26
C ARG A 155 -4.03 18.84 3.21
N PHE A 156 -3.99 17.72 3.92
CA PHE A 156 -2.83 16.86 4.08
C PHE A 156 -3.20 15.41 3.82
N ASP A 157 -3.14 15.03 2.55
CA ASP A 157 -3.15 13.65 2.10
C ASP A 157 -1.68 13.14 1.93
N GLY A 158 -1.42 11.86 2.17
CA GLY A 158 -0.10 11.23 1.92
C GLY A 158 0.33 10.23 2.99
N PHE A 159 1.59 10.30 3.43
CA PHE A 159 2.16 9.48 4.52
C PHE A 159 2.23 7.96 4.23
N GLY A 160 2.46 7.57 2.98
CA GLY A 160 2.68 6.18 2.57
C GLY A 160 1.39 5.51 2.07
N GLU A 161 1.38 4.17 2.05
CA GLU A 161 0.13 3.42 1.91
C GLU A 161 -0.70 3.59 3.18
N GLN A 162 -1.35 4.75 3.26
CA GLN A 162 -2.37 4.97 4.25
C GLN A 162 -3.54 4.10 3.89
N PHE A 163 -3.59 2.97 4.57
CA PHE A 163 -4.89 2.45 4.88
C PHE A 163 -5.73 3.50 5.57
N SER A 164 -5.23 4.58 6.22
CA SER A 164 -5.90 5.35 7.30
C SER A 164 -6.76 6.58 7.00
N CYS A 165 -6.42 7.45 6.05
CA CYS A 165 -7.28 8.56 5.64
C CYS A 165 -6.81 9.19 4.33
N MET A 166 -7.74 9.94 3.72
CA MET A 166 -7.37 11.07 2.85
C MET A 166 -6.68 12.04 3.79
N GLU A 167 -7.51 12.63 4.64
CA GLU A 167 -7.23 13.92 5.20
C GLU A 167 -6.74 13.79 6.64
N PHE A 168 -5.50 14.23 6.87
CA PHE A 168 -4.84 14.21 8.16
C PHE A 168 -4.81 15.56 8.89
N LYS A 169 -5.37 16.63 8.31
CA LYS A 169 -5.68 17.89 9.03
C LYS A 169 -6.49 17.59 10.29
N GLY A 170 -5.99 18.05 11.44
CA GLY A 170 -6.55 17.77 12.76
C GLY A 170 -6.18 16.39 13.35
N ARG A 171 -5.26 15.63 12.75
CA ARG A 171 -4.86 14.28 13.19
C ARG A 171 -3.38 14.19 13.57
N ARG A 172 -3.06 13.10 14.28
CA ARG A 172 -1.70 12.64 14.57
C ARG A 172 -1.42 11.36 13.77
N VAL A 173 -0.31 11.34 13.03
CA VAL A 173 0.13 10.21 12.21
C VAL A 173 1.46 9.68 12.76
N PRO A 174 1.48 8.51 13.39
CA PRO A 174 2.73 7.81 13.70
C PRO A 174 3.30 7.19 12.42
N VAL A 175 4.54 7.52 12.09
CA VAL A 175 5.28 6.96 10.95
C VAL A 175 6.22 5.86 11.48
N LEU A 176 5.62 4.69 11.67
CA LEU A 176 6.27 3.44 12.09
C LEU A 176 5.73 2.31 11.21
N VAL A 177 6.62 1.64 10.48
CA VAL A 177 6.30 0.41 9.75
C VAL A 177 5.94 -0.66 10.77
N GLN A 178 4.83 -1.37 10.59
CA GLN A 178 4.37 -2.40 11.51
C GLN A 178 3.32 -3.27 10.81
N GLU A 179 2.93 -4.38 11.42
CA GLU A 179 1.77 -5.16 10.97
C GLU A 179 0.55 -4.26 10.77
N GLN A 180 -0.09 -4.40 9.61
CA GLN A 180 -1.09 -3.47 9.08
C GLN A 180 -2.17 -3.15 10.12
N GLY A 181 -2.70 -4.18 10.79
CA GLY A 181 -3.73 -4.03 11.81
C GLY A 181 -5.11 -3.69 11.25
N ILE A 182 -6.13 -4.06 12.02
CA ILE A 182 -7.49 -4.26 11.50
C ILE A 182 -8.33 -2.94 11.61
N GLY A 183 -8.10 -1.90 10.76
CA GLY A 183 -9.17 -0.90 10.39
C GLY A 183 -8.95 0.65 10.06
N ARG A 184 -9.04 1.17 8.79
CA ARG A 184 -8.54 2.53 8.29
C ARG A 184 -9.15 3.12 6.86
N GLY A 185 -9.00 4.43 6.35
CA GLY A 185 -9.34 5.03 4.93
C GLY A 185 -8.31 5.73 3.84
N ASP A 186 -8.75 6.46 2.72
CA ASP A 186 -8.30 6.60 1.20
C ASP A 186 -7.43 7.86 0.58
N GLN A 187 -7.03 8.16 -0.74
CA GLN A 187 -6.22 9.43 -1.26
C GLN A 187 -6.28 10.28 -2.68
N PRO A 188 -5.62 10.01 -3.88
CA PRO A 188 -4.50 10.80 -4.61
C PRO A 188 -4.49 11.68 -5.97
N ILE A 189 -3.31 12.35 -6.29
CA ILE A 189 -2.29 12.61 -7.46
C ILE A 189 -2.32 13.49 -8.82
N THR A 190 -1.92 13.03 -10.07
CA THR A 190 -1.55 13.82 -11.34
C THR A 190 -1.59 13.07 -12.77
N PHE A 191 -1.59 13.72 -14.00
CA PHE A 191 -1.26 13.16 -15.39
C PHE A 191 -0.77 14.15 -16.51
N ALA A 192 0.14 13.72 -17.42
CA ALA A 192 0.24 14.16 -18.85
C ALA A 192 1.26 13.37 -19.72
N ALA A 193 0.86 12.99 -20.95
CA ALA A 193 1.67 12.61 -22.15
C ALA A 193 2.25 11.19 -22.34
N ASN A 194 1.68 10.40 -23.26
CA ASN A 194 2.43 9.53 -24.19
C ASN A 194 1.55 9.20 -25.41
N LEU A 195 2.11 9.21 -26.63
CA LEU A 195 1.39 8.82 -27.85
C LEU A 195 2.35 8.50 -29.02
N LEU A 196 1.93 7.58 -29.90
CA LEU A 196 2.49 7.27 -31.23
C LEU A 196 3.84 6.53 -31.31
N SER A 197 3.87 5.27 -30.86
CA SER A 197 4.48 4.17 -31.64
C SER A 197 3.97 2.78 -31.21
N TYR A 198 3.98 1.82 -32.13
CA TYR A 198 3.32 0.51 -31.99
C TYR A 198 4.33 -0.54 -31.47
N ARG A 199 4.17 -0.98 -30.21
CA ARG A 199 5.03 -2.01 -29.57
C ARG A 199 4.41 -3.40 -29.65
N SER A 200 5.19 -4.37 -30.12
CA SER A 200 4.95 -5.82 -29.99
C SER A 200 6.29 -6.57 -29.91
N ALA A 201 7.25 -5.99 -29.19
CA ALA A 201 8.65 -6.42 -29.07
C ALA A 201 9.17 -6.28 -27.62
N GLY A 202 8.25 -6.22 -26.65
CA GLY A 202 8.56 -5.91 -25.26
C GLY A 202 9.29 -4.58 -25.03
N ASN A 203 9.80 -4.46 -23.81
CA ASN A 203 10.77 -3.49 -23.31
C ASN A 203 11.13 -3.89 -21.85
N TRP A 204 11.98 -3.11 -21.19
CA TRP A 204 12.39 -3.41 -19.80
C TRP A 204 11.23 -3.41 -18.78
N SER A 205 10.12 -2.70 -19.07
CA SER A 205 8.89 -2.63 -18.25
C SER A 205 7.79 -3.62 -18.67
N THR A 206 8.05 -4.49 -19.67
CA THR A 206 7.13 -5.57 -20.05
C THR A 206 7.31 -6.78 -19.12
N THR A 207 6.19 -7.36 -18.69
CA THR A 207 6.13 -8.58 -17.87
C THR A 207 4.81 -9.31 -18.16
N TYR A 208 4.74 -10.61 -17.84
CA TYR A 208 3.52 -11.42 -17.91
C TYR A 208 2.46 -11.00 -16.89
N ALA A 209 2.84 -10.37 -15.77
CA ALA A 209 1.93 -10.00 -14.68
C ALA A 209 0.70 -9.18 -15.14
N PRO A 210 0.84 -8.10 -15.95
CA PRO A 210 -0.29 -7.37 -16.52
C PRO A 210 -1.10 -8.14 -17.59
N SER A 211 -0.68 -9.32 -18.04
CA SER A 211 -1.26 -9.98 -19.22
C SER A 211 -2.40 -10.96 -18.96
N GLY A 212 -2.76 -11.20 -17.70
CA GLY A 212 -3.83 -12.12 -17.30
C GLY A 212 -3.98 -12.16 -15.79
N ALA A 213 -5.01 -12.83 -15.28
CA ALA A 213 -5.19 -13.00 -13.84
C ALA A 213 -4.08 -13.89 -13.24
N VAL A 214 -3.61 -13.53 -12.05
CA VAL A 214 -2.67 -14.33 -11.26
C VAL A 214 -3.47 -15.17 -10.26
N VAL A 215 -3.48 -16.49 -10.49
CA VAL A 215 -4.27 -17.43 -9.71
C VAL A 215 -3.49 -17.86 -8.48
N GLY A 216 -3.72 -17.21 -7.35
CA GLY A 216 -3.25 -17.65 -6.04
C GLY A 216 -4.07 -18.82 -5.52
N MET A 217 -3.42 -19.97 -5.30
CA MET A 217 -4.03 -21.19 -4.78
C MET A 217 -3.02 -22.09 -4.04
N GLN A 218 -3.51 -23.15 -3.41
CA GLN A 218 -2.72 -24.10 -2.62
C GLN A 218 -3.18 -25.56 -2.87
N GLY A 219 -2.47 -26.52 -2.26
CA GLY A 219 -2.91 -27.92 -2.16
C GLY A 219 -2.14 -28.91 -3.03
N GLY A 220 -0.94 -28.56 -3.50
CA GLY A 220 -0.03 -29.49 -4.19
C GLY A 220 -0.35 -29.72 -5.67
N THR A 221 0.52 -30.46 -6.36
CA THR A 221 0.49 -30.68 -7.83
C THR A 221 -0.89 -31.08 -8.35
N ASP A 222 -1.55 -32.02 -7.67
CA ASP A 222 -2.86 -32.54 -8.08
C ASP A 222 -3.99 -31.50 -7.94
N ALA A 223 -3.91 -30.59 -6.96
CA ALA A 223 -4.86 -29.48 -6.86
C ALA A 223 -4.67 -28.50 -8.02
N VAL A 224 -3.42 -28.10 -8.27
CA VAL A 224 -3.06 -27.18 -9.36
C VAL A 224 -3.50 -27.73 -10.71
N ARG A 225 -3.22 -28.99 -11.02
CA ARG A 225 -3.62 -29.61 -12.31
C ARG A 225 -5.14 -29.70 -12.49
N ARG A 226 -5.91 -29.96 -11.41
CA ARG A 226 -7.39 -29.94 -11.47
C ARG A 226 -7.95 -28.54 -11.72
N VAL A 227 -7.48 -27.55 -10.95
CA VAL A 227 -7.95 -26.16 -11.07
C VAL A 227 -7.52 -25.55 -12.41
N TRP A 228 -6.32 -25.89 -12.90
CA TRP A 228 -5.88 -25.48 -14.23
C TRP A 228 -6.77 -26.03 -15.35
N SER A 229 -7.21 -27.29 -15.28
CA SER A 229 -8.19 -27.81 -16.25
C SER A 229 -9.48 -26.97 -16.25
N GLN A 230 -10.04 -26.71 -15.06
CA GLN A 230 -11.25 -25.90 -14.91
C GLN A 230 -11.10 -24.47 -15.45
N LEU A 231 -9.90 -23.88 -15.36
CA LEU A 231 -9.59 -22.56 -15.91
C LEU A 231 -9.53 -22.57 -17.44
N ARG A 232 -8.98 -23.63 -18.05
CA ARG A 232 -9.01 -23.83 -19.51
C ARG A 232 -10.43 -24.09 -20.01
N ASP A 233 -11.22 -24.89 -19.29
CA ASP A 233 -12.62 -25.23 -19.63
C ASP A 233 -13.57 -24.00 -19.65
N HIS A 234 -13.10 -22.84 -19.14
CA HIS A 234 -13.82 -21.55 -19.14
C HIS A 234 -13.13 -20.44 -19.96
N ASP A 235 -12.07 -20.77 -20.72
CA ASP A 235 -11.22 -19.83 -21.46
C ASP A 235 -10.71 -18.66 -20.59
N VAL A 236 -10.27 -18.93 -19.36
CA VAL A 236 -9.82 -17.87 -18.43
C VAL A 236 -8.44 -17.33 -18.84
N PRO A 237 -8.28 -16.01 -19.08
CA PRO A 237 -6.96 -15.42 -19.32
C PRO A 237 -6.13 -15.40 -18.02
N VAL A 238 -5.31 -16.43 -17.83
CA VAL A 238 -4.38 -16.59 -16.70
C VAL A 238 -2.97 -16.23 -17.15
N SER A 239 -2.26 -15.43 -16.38
CA SER A 239 -0.84 -15.12 -16.61
C SER A 239 0.09 -16.03 -15.81
N ALA A 240 -0.26 -16.29 -14.55
CA ALA A 240 0.49 -17.13 -13.65
C ALA A 240 -0.38 -17.87 -12.63
N LEU A 241 0.14 -19.01 -12.14
CA LEU A 241 -0.32 -19.69 -10.93
C LEU A 241 0.65 -19.35 -9.80
N TRP A 242 0.13 -18.75 -8.73
CA TRP A 242 0.89 -18.38 -7.54
C TRP A 242 0.64 -19.41 -6.42
N LEU A 243 1.71 -20.12 -6.04
CA LEU A 243 1.69 -21.31 -5.21
C LEU A 243 2.49 -21.06 -3.93
N GLN A 244 1.88 -20.36 -2.97
CA GLN A 244 2.59 -19.97 -1.75
C GLN A 244 3.05 -21.18 -0.91
N ASP A 245 2.36 -22.31 -1.03
CA ASP A 245 2.65 -23.53 -0.28
C ASP A 245 3.63 -24.48 -0.98
N TRP A 246 4.40 -23.98 -1.95
CA TRP A 246 5.49 -24.72 -2.61
C TRP A 246 6.51 -25.32 -1.60
N VAL A 247 6.73 -24.64 -0.47
CA VAL A 247 7.53 -25.10 0.68
C VAL A 247 6.87 -26.17 1.56
N GLY A 248 5.64 -26.58 1.23
CA GLY A 248 4.81 -27.46 2.04
C GLY A 248 4.09 -26.74 3.19
N GLN A 249 3.23 -27.47 3.90
CA GLN A 249 2.42 -26.95 5.00
C GLN A 249 2.60 -27.72 6.31
N ARG A 250 2.31 -27.05 7.42
CA ARG A 250 2.08 -27.64 8.75
C ARG A 250 0.73 -27.19 9.32
N LYS A 251 0.17 -27.96 10.25
CA LYS A 251 -1.07 -27.62 10.95
C LYS A 251 -0.75 -27.00 12.31
N THR A 252 -1.39 -25.88 12.62
CA THR A 252 -1.23 -25.15 13.88
C THR A 252 -2.61 -24.79 14.45
N ALA A 253 -2.65 -24.24 15.67
CA ALA A 253 -3.91 -23.82 16.30
C ALA A 253 -4.68 -22.75 15.50
N ILE A 254 -4.01 -22.00 14.64
CA ILE A 254 -4.62 -20.94 13.81
C ILE A 254 -5.01 -21.40 12.40
N GLY A 255 -4.44 -22.48 11.85
CA GLY A 255 -4.80 -22.98 10.52
C GLY A 255 -3.74 -23.89 9.87
N SER A 256 -3.74 -23.93 8.54
CA SER A 256 -2.50 -24.28 7.80
C SER A 256 -1.52 -23.11 7.95
N GLN A 257 -0.24 -23.43 8.09
CA GLN A 257 0.87 -22.48 8.03
C GLN A 257 1.99 -23.05 7.16
N LEU A 258 2.80 -22.17 6.58
CA LEU A 258 3.90 -22.56 5.71
C LEU A 258 5.11 -23.04 6.53
N TRP A 259 5.99 -23.82 5.89
CA TRP A 259 7.36 -24.04 6.38
C TRP A 259 8.25 -22.92 5.85
N TRP A 260 8.80 -22.07 6.73
CA TRP A 260 9.67 -20.96 6.32
C TRP A 260 11.11 -21.44 6.11
N ASN A 261 11.26 -22.23 5.05
CA ASN A 261 12.51 -22.81 4.57
C ASN A 261 12.35 -22.97 3.04
N TRP A 262 12.91 -22.01 2.31
CA TRP A 262 12.64 -21.69 0.91
C TRP A 262 13.23 -22.71 -0.09
N GLU A 263 12.70 -23.94 -0.03
CA GLU A 263 12.92 -24.99 -1.02
C GLU A 263 11.60 -25.72 -1.31
N VAL A 264 11.47 -26.33 -2.49
CA VAL A 264 10.24 -27.08 -2.84
C VAL A 264 10.06 -28.32 -1.98
N ASP A 265 8.84 -28.58 -1.52
CA ASP A 265 8.44 -29.82 -0.86
C ASP A 265 8.05 -30.87 -1.91
N ASP A 266 8.93 -31.84 -2.17
CA ASP A 266 8.73 -32.86 -3.22
C ASP A 266 7.56 -33.82 -2.92
N ASP A 267 7.15 -33.99 -1.66
CA ASP A 267 6.00 -34.83 -1.31
C ASP A 267 4.67 -34.10 -1.55
N HIS A 268 4.63 -32.78 -1.31
CA HIS A 268 3.45 -31.94 -1.53
C HIS A 268 3.32 -31.47 -2.99
N TYR A 269 4.45 -31.18 -3.63
CA TYR A 269 4.55 -30.77 -5.04
C TYR A 269 5.33 -31.81 -5.89
N ALA A 270 4.96 -33.08 -5.74
CA ALA A 270 5.49 -34.18 -6.54
C ALA A 270 5.47 -33.84 -8.04
N GLY A 271 6.64 -33.98 -8.70
CA GLY A 271 6.81 -33.59 -10.11
C GLY A 271 6.87 -32.08 -10.36
N TRP A 272 7.34 -31.28 -9.39
CA TRP A 272 7.44 -29.81 -9.48
C TRP A 272 7.98 -29.27 -10.82
N LYS A 273 9.11 -29.80 -11.31
CA LYS A 273 9.73 -29.33 -12.57
C LYS A 273 8.89 -29.72 -13.80
N ASP A 274 8.19 -30.85 -13.75
CA ASP A 274 7.19 -31.20 -14.76
C ASP A 274 5.98 -30.25 -14.68
N LEU A 275 5.50 -29.90 -13.49
CA LEU A 275 4.40 -28.95 -13.31
C LEU A 275 4.74 -27.56 -13.86
N ILE A 276 5.91 -27.00 -13.53
CA ILE A 276 6.37 -25.71 -14.06
C ILE A 276 6.49 -25.77 -15.59
N ARG A 277 7.12 -26.81 -16.14
CA ARG A 277 7.28 -26.97 -17.59
C ARG A 277 5.92 -27.07 -18.29
N ASP A 278 5.02 -27.93 -17.80
CA ASP A 278 3.71 -28.15 -18.42
C ASP A 278 2.87 -26.86 -18.42
N LEU A 279 2.90 -26.09 -17.32
CA LEU A 279 2.25 -24.78 -17.25
C LEU A 279 2.89 -23.78 -18.21
N ARG A 280 4.24 -23.72 -18.30
CA ARG A 280 4.96 -22.83 -19.21
C ARG A 280 4.67 -23.18 -20.68
N CYS A 281 4.53 -24.47 -21.02
CA CYS A 281 4.08 -24.92 -22.35
C CYS A 281 2.64 -24.49 -22.68
N ASP A 282 1.75 -24.48 -21.70
CA ASP A 282 0.39 -23.92 -21.80
C ASP A 282 0.36 -22.37 -21.74
N GLY A 283 1.52 -21.71 -21.68
CA GLY A 283 1.65 -20.25 -21.68
C GLY A 283 1.47 -19.58 -20.32
N VAL A 284 1.38 -20.33 -19.21
CA VAL A 284 1.20 -19.84 -17.84
C VAL A 284 2.51 -19.90 -17.05
N ARG A 285 2.86 -18.85 -16.30
CA ARG A 285 4.03 -18.86 -15.42
C ARG A 285 3.72 -19.44 -14.03
N THR A 286 4.76 -19.88 -13.31
CA THR A 286 4.64 -20.28 -11.90
C THR A 286 5.27 -19.20 -11.03
N MET A 287 4.57 -18.79 -9.97
CA MET A 287 5.06 -17.89 -8.94
C MET A 287 5.01 -18.56 -7.56
N THR A 288 5.90 -18.18 -6.65
CA THR A 288 6.06 -18.81 -5.33
C THR A 288 6.01 -17.78 -4.19
N TYR A 289 6.53 -18.11 -3.00
CA TYR A 289 6.51 -17.26 -1.81
C TYR A 289 7.84 -17.38 -1.06
N CYS A 290 8.38 -16.26 -0.60
CA CYS A 290 9.47 -16.22 0.37
C CYS A 290 9.36 -14.98 1.26
N ASN A 291 9.92 -15.06 2.46
CA ASN A 291 10.04 -13.93 3.38
C ASN A 291 11.43 -13.95 4.07
N PRO A 292 11.83 -12.92 4.82
CA PRO A 292 13.17 -12.79 5.36
C PRO A 292 13.38 -13.56 6.69
N CYS A 293 12.40 -14.33 7.13
CA CYS A 293 12.42 -15.11 8.36
C CYS A 293 12.57 -16.61 8.06
N LEU A 294 13.21 -17.34 8.98
CA LEU A 294 13.51 -18.76 8.87
C LEU A 294 13.08 -19.49 10.13
N VAL A 295 12.77 -20.80 10.01
CA VAL A 295 12.38 -21.65 11.14
C VAL A 295 13.28 -22.87 11.29
N PRO A 296 13.54 -23.36 12.52
CA PRO A 296 14.21 -24.63 12.74
C PRO A 296 13.42 -25.80 12.10
N MET A 297 14.12 -26.63 11.33
CA MET A 297 13.49 -27.65 10.47
C MET A 297 13.46 -29.07 11.07
N GLY A 298 13.83 -29.24 12.34
CA GLY A 298 13.96 -30.57 12.99
C GLY A 298 12.67 -31.41 13.05
N GLU A 299 11.50 -30.80 12.82
CA GLU A 299 10.21 -31.50 12.73
C GLU A 299 9.80 -31.91 11.30
N LYS A 300 10.45 -31.35 10.26
CA LYS A 300 10.07 -31.59 8.85
C LYS A 300 10.91 -32.72 8.25
N GLY A 301 10.39 -33.94 8.27
CA GLY A 301 11.11 -35.16 7.87
C GLY A 301 11.57 -35.28 6.41
N ASN A 302 11.19 -34.34 5.52
CA ASN A 302 11.57 -34.31 4.11
C ASN A 302 12.34 -33.05 3.68
N ALA A 303 12.80 -32.22 4.63
CA ALA A 303 13.69 -31.10 4.31
C ALA A 303 15.03 -31.62 3.77
N ARG A 304 15.58 -30.97 2.73
CA ARG A 304 16.91 -31.29 2.16
C ARG A 304 17.94 -30.23 2.57
N ARG A 305 17.48 -29.01 2.88
CA ARG A 305 18.27 -27.91 3.45
C ARG A 305 17.66 -27.43 4.76
N HIS A 306 18.53 -27.04 5.69
CA HIS A 306 18.18 -26.55 7.01
C HIS A 306 18.55 -25.07 7.10
N LEU A 307 17.85 -24.22 6.35
CA LEU A 307 18.25 -22.83 6.09
C LEU A 307 18.47 -22.00 7.36
N TYR A 308 17.70 -22.26 8.43
CA TYR A 308 17.92 -21.63 9.74
C TYR A 308 19.30 -21.96 10.33
N GLU A 309 19.73 -23.23 10.28
CA GLU A 309 21.04 -23.63 10.83
C GLU A 309 22.18 -23.15 9.91
N GLU A 310 22.00 -23.19 8.57
CA GLU A 310 22.95 -22.59 7.62
C GLU A 310 23.16 -21.09 7.91
N ALA A 311 22.08 -20.33 8.08
CA ALA A 311 22.12 -18.90 8.38
C ALA A 311 22.72 -18.59 9.77
N LYS A 312 22.59 -19.53 10.72
CA LYS A 312 23.17 -19.47 12.05
C LYS A 312 24.67 -19.77 12.06
N GLU A 313 25.11 -20.79 11.32
CA GLU A 313 26.54 -21.12 11.15
C GLU A 313 27.31 -19.98 10.46
N LEU A 314 26.69 -19.33 9.46
CA LEU A 314 27.21 -18.12 8.81
C LEU A 314 27.07 -16.85 9.69
N GLY A 315 26.29 -16.90 10.77
CA GLY A 315 26.05 -15.74 11.65
C GLY A 315 25.29 -14.58 10.98
N ILE A 316 24.52 -14.85 9.94
CA ILE A 316 23.76 -13.87 9.12
C ILE A 316 22.33 -13.61 9.64
N LEU A 317 21.99 -14.14 10.82
CA LEU A 317 20.73 -13.86 11.52
C LEU A 317 20.85 -12.61 12.41
N VAL A 318 19.74 -11.89 12.55
CA VAL A 318 19.54 -10.82 13.55
C VAL A 318 19.76 -11.39 14.95
N ARG A 319 20.38 -10.62 15.86
CA ARG A 319 20.85 -11.12 17.16
C ARG A 319 20.21 -10.41 18.34
N ASP A 320 20.16 -11.09 19.48
CA ASP A 320 19.66 -10.56 20.76
C ASP A 320 20.74 -9.77 21.53
N GLU A 321 20.41 -9.31 22.76
CA GLU A 321 21.39 -8.61 23.62
C GLU A 321 22.61 -9.47 23.98
N ALA A 322 22.48 -10.81 24.02
CA ALA A 322 23.56 -11.74 24.34
C ALA A 322 24.45 -12.08 23.12
N GLY A 323 23.95 -11.85 21.90
CA GLY A 323 24.63 -12.14 20.65
C GLY A 323 24.24 -13.47 19.99
N GLU A 324 23.22 -14.15 20.52
CA GLU A 324 22.60 -15.34 19.93
C GLU A 324 21.54 -14.94 18.89
N PRO A 325 21.08 -15.85 18.00
CA PRO A 325 20.01 -15.55 17.04
C PRO A 325 18.71 -15.12 17.72
N TYR A 326 18.17 -13.97 17.33
CA TYR A 326 16.94 -13.42 17.89
C TYR A 326 15.74 -14.28 17.42
N MET A 327 15.23 -15.11 18.32
CA MET A 327 14.02 -15.91 18.09
C MET A 327 12.78 -15.06 18.41
N MET A 328 12.13 -14.54 17.37
CA MET A 328 10.90 -13.74 17.46
C MET A 328 9.67 -14.67 17.56
N PRO A 329 8.77 -14.48 18.56
CA PRO A 329 7.53 -15.24 18.61
C PRO A 329 6.56 -14.82 17.50
N ASN A 330 6.36 -15.68 16.49
CA ASN A 330 5.27 -15.53 15.52
C ASN A 330 4.02 -16.30 16.00
N THR A 331 2.87 -16.06 15.39
CA THR A 331 1.51 -16.43 15.87
C THR A 331 1.30 -17.92 16.18
N ALA A 332 2.20 -18.81 15.76
CA ALA A 332 2.12 -20.25 16.02
C ALA A 332 3.48 -20.96 16.21
N PHE A 333 4.61 -20.24 16.13
CA PHE A 333 5.97 -20.78 16.19
C PHE A 333 6.99 -19.64 16.26
N ASP A 334 8.17 -19.88 16.82
CA ASP A 334 9.25 -18.89 16.84
C ASP A 334 10.01 -18.88 15.51
N VAL A 335 10.54 -17.71 15.12
CA VAL A 335 11.23 -17.47 13.84
C VAL A 335 12.50 -16.65 14.06
N ALA A 336 13.54 -16.85 13.25
CA ALA A 336 14.70 -15.95 13.23
C ALA A 336 14.72 -15.13 11.94
N MET A 337 15.05 -13.84 12.05
CA MET A 337 15.11 -12.92 10.91
C MET A 337 16.53 -12.84 10.33
N LEU A 338 16.67 -12.70 9.01
CA LEU A 338 17.94 -12.44 8.35
C LEU A 338 18.39 -11.00 8.58
N ASP A 339 19.68 -10.79 8.83
CA ASP A 339 20.26 -9.46 9.00
C ASP A 339 20.83 -8.94 7.66
N PHE A 340 19.98 -8.27 6.87
CA PHE A 340 20.42 -7.61 5.63
C PHE A 340 21.30 -6.35 5.85
N THR A 341 21.69 -6.03 7.09
CA THR A 341 22.83 -5.13 7.34
C THR A 341 24.18 -5.85 7.26
N ASN A 342 24.16 -7.19 7.21
CA ASN A 342 25.27 -8.01 6.74
C ASN A 342 25.15 -8.25 5.22
N PRO A 343 26.12 -7.83 4.39
CA PRO A 343 26.09 -8.10 2.94
C PRO A 343 26.17 -9.60 2.59
N GLU A 344 26.68 -10.44 3.49
CA GLU A 344 26.70 -11.90 3.32
C GLU A 344 25.28 -12.49 3.38
N ALA A 345 24.39 -11.94 4.24
CA ALA A 345 22.99 -12.34 4.30
C ALA A 345 22.28 -12.10 2.96
N SER A 346 22.53 -10.94 2.36
CA SER A 346 22.03 -10.58 1.04
C SER A 346 22.55 -11.54 -0.03
N SER A 347 23.87 -11.79 -0.08
CA SER A 347 24.49 -12.70 -1.04
C SER A 347 23.95 -14.14 -0.94
N TRP A 348 23.85 -14.68 0.27
CA TRP A 348 23.31 -16.00 0.54
C TRP A 348 21.83 -16.12 0.14
N PHE A 349 21.02 -15.09 0.43
CA PHE A 349 19.61 -15.09 0.04
C PHE A 349 19.40 -14.96 -1.47
N LYS A 350 20.24 -14.19 -2.19
CA LYS A 350 20.23 -14.20 -3.67
C LYS A 350 20.53 -15.61 -4.23
N GLY A 351 21.32 -16.43 -3.54
CA GLY A 351 21.51 -17.84 -3.87
C GLY A 351 20.24 -18.70 -3.75
N ILE A 352 19.32 -18.36 -2.84
CA ILE A 352 18.00 -19.00 -2.71
C ILE A 352 17.10 -18.58 -3.88
N LEU A 353 17.00 -17.26 -4.13
CA LEU A 353 16.22 -16.71 -5.24
C LEU A 353 16.70 -17.24 -6.60
N ARG A 354 18.02 -17.41 -6.77
CA ARG A 354 18.64 -18.07 -7.93
C ARG A 354 18.15 -19.51 -8.09
N GLY A 355 18.18 -20.31 -7.03
CA GLY A 355 17.64 -21.68 -7.06
C GLY A 355 16.14 -21.75 -7.41
N MET A 356 15.35 -20.74 -7.05
CA MET A 356 13.94 -20.63 -7.48
C MET A 356 13.84 -20.33 -8.99
N ALA A 357 14.61 -19.36 -9.48
CA ALA A 357 14.61 -18.95 -10.90
C ALA A 357 15.18 -20.04 -11.84
N ASP A 358 16.25 -20.73 -11.43
CA ASP A 358 16.86 -21.88 -12.12
C ASP A 358 15.86 -23.04 -12.34
N GLU A 359 14.86 -23.19 -11.46
CA GLU A 359 13.77 -24.17 -11.61
C GLU A 359 12.61 -23.68 -12.48
N GLY A 360 12.69 -22.45 -13.00
CA GLY A 360 11.72 -21.87 -13.92
C GLY A 360 10.60 -21.07 -13.25
N VAL A 361 10.72 -20.75 -11.95
CA VAL A 361 9.82 -19.80 -11.25
C VAL A 361 10.03 -18.40 -11.82
N SER A 362 8.94 -17.73 -12.20
CA SER A 362 8.99 -16.41 -12.84
C SER A 362 8.70 -15.24 -11.88
N GLY A 363 8.51 -15.50 -10.60
CA GLY A 363 8.17 -14.47 -9.62
C GLY A 363 7.71 -15.00 -8.27
N TRP A 364 7.53 -14.12 -7.29
CA TRP A 364 7.14 -14.51 -5.94
C TRP A 364 6.49 -13.38 -5.14
N MET A 365 5.72 -13.74 -4.12
CA MET A 365 5.45 -12.83 -3.01
C MET A 365 6.73 -12.72 -2.17
N ALA A 366 7.23 -11.49 -1.98
CA ALA A 366 8.33 -11.15 -1.10
C ALA A 366 7.73 -10.53 0.18
N ASP A 367 7.21 -11.40 1.05
CA ASP A 367 6.40 -11.02 2.21
C ASP A 367 7.25 -10.52 3.39
N PHE A 368 6.60 -9.93 4.40
CA PHE A 368 7.17 -9.31 5.60
C PHE A 368 8.16 -8.17 5.32
N GLY A 369 8.71 -7.62 6.39
CA GLY A 369 9.73 -6.55 6.40
C GLY A 369 9.54 -5.59 7.57
N GLU A 370 8.31 -5.52 8.08
CA GLU A 370 7.85 -4.79 9.27
C GLU A 370 8.28 -5.40 10.63
N GLY A 371 8.84 -6.61 10.63
CA GLY A 371 9.04 -7.41 11.84
C GLY A 371 10.32 -7.16 12.68
N LEU A 372 11.23 -6.27 12.29
CA LEU A 372 12.56 -6.18 12.94
C LEU A 372 12.45 -5.77 14.43
N PRO A 373 13.08 -6.48 15.40
CA PRO A 373 12.98 -6.11 16.81
C PRO A 373 13.66 -4.77 17.12
N LEU A 374 13.01 -3.94 17.94
CA LEU A 374 13.49 -2.61 18.35
C LEU A 374 14.64 -2.65 19.38
N ASP A 375 15.01 -3.85 19.84
CA ASP A 375 16.09 -4.17 20.77
C ASP A 375 17.14 -5.13 20.15
N ALA A 376 17.08 -5.33 18.83
CA ALA A 376 18.02 -6.18 18.10
C ALA A 376 19.45 -5.64 18.08
N ARG A 377 20.43 -6.56 18.05
CA ARG A 377 21.80 -6.28 17.60
C ARG A 377 21.92 -6.59 16.11
N LEU A 378 22.42 -5.62 15.36
CA LEU A 378 22.64 -5.68 13.92
C LEU A 378 24.14 -5.65 13.59
N HIS A 379 24.52 -6.32 12.51
CA HIS A 379 25.89 -6.39 11.99
C HIS A 379 26.47 -5.02 11.65
N SER A 380 25.64 -4.07 11.16
CA SER A 380 26.08 -2.68 10.92
C SER A 380 26.39 -1.88 12.19
N GLY A 381 25.93 -2.33 13.36
CA GLY A 381 25.99 -1.56 14.61
C GLY A 381 25.08 -0.32 14.65
N GLU A 382 24.11 -0.23 13.73
CA GLU A 382 23.10 0.85 13.70
C GLU A 382 22.07 0.69 14.82
N ASP A 383 21.37 1.78 15.18
CA ASP A 383 20.24 1.73 16.11
C ASP A 383 19.11 0.85 15.50
N PRO A 384 18.68 -0.24 16.16
CA PRO A 384 17.60 -1.09 15.68
C PRO A 384 16.28 -0.34 15.44
N VAL A 385 16.01 0.75 16.16
CA VAL A 385 14.83 1.61 15.93
C VAL A 385 14.91 2.29 14.56
N ALA A 386 16.06 2.89 14.23
CA ALA A 386 16.26 3.54 12.94
C ALA A 386 16.31 2.51 11.78
N ALA A 387 16.88 1.33 12.05
CA ALA A 387 16.94 0.24 11.10
C ALA A 387 15.57 -0.43 10.84
N HIS A 388 14.67 -0.47 11.83
CA HIS A 388 13.35 -1.10 11.74
C HIS A 388 12.50 -0.52 10.59
N ASN A 389 12.31 0.81 10.56
CA ASN A 389 11.64 1.47 9.43
C ASN A 389 12.40 1.27 8.10
N ARG A 390 13.72 1.07 8.12
CA ARG A 390 14.54 0.88 6.92
C ARG A 390 14.57 -0.56 6.41
N TYR A 391 14.19 -1.55 7.23
CA TYR A 391 14.31 -2.96 6.88
C TYR A 391 13.53 -3.35 5.60
N PRO A 392 12.29 -2.86 5.35
CA PRO A 392 11.61 -3.09 4.07
C PRO A 392 12.37 -2.57 2.84
N GLU A 393 13.17 -1.50 2.99
CA GLU A 393 14.02 -0.99 1.90
C GLU A 393 15.20 -1.91 1.60
N LEU A 394 15.72 -2.62 2.62
CA LEU A 394 16.78 -3.61 2.46
C LEU A 394 16.21 -4.89 1.82
N TRP A 395 15.08 -5.37 2.34
CA TRP A 395 14.40 -6.56 1.83
C TRP A 395 13.98 -6.41 0.37
N ALA A 396 13.30 -5.31 0.01
CA ALA A 396 12.93 -5.02 -1.38
C ALA A 396 14.16 -4.86 -2.29
N ARG A 397 15.27 -4.32 -1.76
CA ARG A 397 16.53 -4.18 -2.51
C ARG A 397 17.19 -5.52 -2.82
N VAL A 398 17.28 -6.45 -1.87
CA VAL A 398 17.88 -7.79 -2.12
C VAL A 398 17.13 -8.52 -3.24
N ASN A 399 15.79 -8.48 -3.22
CA ASN A 399 14.95 -9.04 -4.28
C ASN A 399 15.14 -8.31 -5.62
N ARG A 400 15.27 -6.97 -5.59
CA ARG A 400 15.45 -6.17 -6.81
C ARG A 400 16.81 -6.34 -7.47
N GLU A 401 17.88 -6.28 -6.69
CA GLU A 401 19.23 -6.51 -7.19
C GLU A 401 19.32 -7.92 -7.80
N PHE A 402 18.72 -8.94 -7.17
CA PHE A 402 18.62 -10.27 -7.80
C PHE A 402 17.85 -10.25 -9.12
N ALA A 403 16.70 -9.59 -9.20
CA ALA A 403 15.89 -9.54 -10.42
C ALA A 403 16.62 -8.82 -11.58
N ASP A 404 17.34 -7.74 -11.28
CA ASP A 404 18.14 -6.99 -12.24
C ASP A 404 19.41 -7.78 -12.64
N GLU A 405 20.09 -8.46 -11.69
CA GLU A 405 21.23 -9.36 -11.93
C GLU A 405 20.85 -10.54 -12.83
N TRP A 406 19.83 -11.30 -12.45
CA TRP A 406 19.31 -12.46 -13.19
C TRP A 406 18.96 -12.09 -14.64
N LYS A 407 18.24 -10.97 -14.82
CA LYS A 407 17.87 -10.47 -16.15
C LYS A 407 19.08 -10.05 -16.99
N SER A 408 20.19 -9.63 -16.37
CA SER A 408 21.43 -9.31 -17.08
C SER A 408 22.23 -10.55 -17.50
N GLU A 409 22.09 -11.66 -16.78
CA GLU A 409 22.77 -12.93 -17.06
C GLU A 409 22.03 -13.79 -18.10
N ALA A 410 20.70 -13.72 -18.13
CA ALA A 410 19.84 -14.42 -19.09
C ALA A 410 20.09 -14.04 -20.57
N GLY A 411 20.60 -12.82 -20.81
CA GLY A 411 20.92 -12.30 -22.13
C GLY A 411 19.73 -11.64 -22.85
N GLU A 412 19.99 -11.02 -24.00
CA GLU A 412 18.98 -10.26 -24.76
C GLU A 412 17.93 -11.14 -25.46
N ASP A 413 18.17 -12.46 -25.55
CA ASP A 413 17.26 -13.43 -26.20
C ASP A 413 16.16 -13.98 -25.26
N GLU A 414 16.25 -13.81 -23.92
CA GLU A 414 15.14 -14.13 -23.01
C GLU A 414 14.21 -12.90 -22.81
N GLU A 415 13.03 -12.94 -23.42
CA GLU A 415 12.01 -11.88 -23.28
C GLU A 415 11.42 -11.76 -21.84
N GLU A 416 11.76 -12.66 -20.91
CA GLU A 416 11.06 -12.85 -19.63
C GLU A 416 11.91 -12.53 -18.40
N GLY A 417 11.65 -11.37 -17.77
CA GLY A 417 12.16 -11.06 -16.44
C GLY A 417 11.30 -11.67 -15.32
N VAL A 418 11.93 -11.94 -14.17
CA VAL A 418 11.22 -12.27 -12.91
C VAL A 418 10.51 -11.06 -12.32
N VAL A 419 9.43 -11.26 -11.55
CA VAL A 419 8.69 -10.18 -10.85
C VAL A 419 8.33 -10.58 -9.43
N PHE A 420 8.62 -9.72 -8.45
CA PHE A 420 8.21 -9.89 -7.06
C PHE A 420 7.27 -8.77 -6.59
N PHE A 421 6.50 -9.04 -5.54
CA PHE A 421 5.59 -8.06 -4.91
C PHE A 421 5.71 -8.08 -3.37
N VAL A 422 5.68 -6.89 -2.75
CA VAL A 422 5.88 -6.68 -1.29
C VAL A 422 4.65 -6.00 -0.65
N ARG A 423 4.45 -6.19 0.66
CA ARG A 423 3.49 -5.38 1.47
C ARG A 423 4.19 -4.29 2.28
N ALA A 424 5.34 -4.61 2.90
CA ALA A 424 6.08 -3.68 3.72
C ALA A 424 6.81 -2.62 2.86
N GLY A 425 6.76 -1.35 3.28
CA GLY A 425 7.40 -0.26 2.56
C GLY A 425 7.80 0.92 3.45
N PHE A 426 8.86 1.60 3.06
CA PHE A 426 9.29 2.89 3.61
C PHE A 426 9.83 3.81 2.49
N ARG A 427 10.48 4.92 2.85
CA ARG A 427 10.76 6.07 1.96
C ARG A 427 11.50 5.77 0.64
N GLU A 428 12.34 4.73 0.58
CA GLU A 428 12.99 4.28 -0.67
C GLU A 428 12.34 3.02 -1.30
N SER A 429 11.36 2.38 -0.66
CA SER A 429 10.88 1.05 -1.12
C SER A 429 10.29 1.07 -2.53
N SER A 430 9.67 2.18 -2.97
CA SER A 430 9.14 2.37 -4.33
C SER A 430 10.20 2.43 -5.42
N ARG A 431 11.48 2.63 -5.07
CA ARG A 431 12.62 2.50 -6.00
C ARG A 431 12.97 1.04 -6.29
N TRP A 432 12.81 0.19 -5.27
CA TRP A 432 13.29 -1.19 -5.28
C TRP A 432 12.20 -2.18 -5.71
N ALA A 433 11.06 -2.15 -5.02
CA ALA A 433 9.94 -3.05 -5.28
C ALA A 433 9.41 -2.90 -6.72
N MET A 434 9.15 -4.03 -7.38
CA MET A 434 8.60 -4.06 -8.74
C MET A 434 7.07 -3.91 -8.75
N LEU A 435 6.42 -4.35 -7.67
CA LEU A 435 4.99 -4.25 -7.40
C LEU A 435 4.80 -4.16 -5.87
N PHE A 436 3.71 -3.53 -5.44
CA PHE A 436 3.20 -3.65 -4.08
C PHE A 436 1.91 -4.49 -4.07
N TRP A 437 1.53 -5.00 -2.90
CA TRP A 437 0.15 -5.37 -2.64
C TRP A 437 -0.27 -4.89 -1.26
N GLU A 438 -1.57 -4.61 -1.12
CA GLU A 438 -2.20 -3.91 0.00
C GLU A 438 -2.20 -4.68 1.35
N GLY A 439 -1.49 -5.81 1.48
CA GLY A 439 -1.46 -6.61 2.72
C GLY A 439 -2.69 -7.52 2.92
N ASP A 440 -3.19 -7.57 4.15
CA ASP A 440 -3.87 -8.72 4.75
C ASP A 440 -5.36 -8.47 5.07
N GLN A 441 -6.11 -7.76 4.20
CA GLN A 441 -7.46 -7.28 4.55
C GLN A 441 -8.38 -8.37 5.13
N MET A 442 -9.28 -8.05 6.07
CA MET A 442 -10.32 -9.00 6.46
C MET A 442 -11.17 -9.42 5.26
N VAL A 443 -11.72 -10.64 5.34
CA VAL A 443 -12.79 -11.11 4.45
C VAL A 443 -14.15 -10.42 4.77
N SER A 444 -14.18 -9.08 4.73
CA SER A 444 -15.29 -8.24 5.22
C SER A 444 -15.69 -7.08 4.27
N TRP A 445 -16.84 -6.46 4.59
CA TRP A 445 -17.37 -5.25 3.94
C TRP A 445 -17.08 -3.96 4.74
N GLN A 446 -16.25 -4.02 5.78
CA GLN A 446 -16.02 -2.88 6.66
C GLN A 446 -15.33 -1.75 5.89
N ALA A 447 -15.63 -0.50 6.29
CA ALA A 447 -14.97 0.72 5.79
C ALA A 447 -13.45 0.74 5.99
N ASN A 448 -12.98 -0.15 6.87
CA ASN A 448 -11.76 0.00 7.63
C ASN A 448 -10.84 -1.22 7.44
N ASP A 449 -11.35 -2.44 7.48
CA ASP A 449 -10.58 -3.62 7.10
C ASP A 449 -11.44 -4.60 6.29
N GLY A 450 -11.38 -4.46 4.96
CA GLY A 450 -12.28 -5.11 4.01
C GLY A 450 -12.24 -4.42 2.64
N ILE A 451 -13.23 -4.69 1.79
CA ILE A 451 -13.23 -4.23 0.38
C ILE A 451 -13.14 -2.69 0.21
N LYS A 452 -13.55 -1.92 1.22
CA LYS A 452 -13.37 -0.46 1.23
C LYS A 452 -11.93 -0.06 1.51
N SER A 453 -11.27 -0.69 2.50
CA SER A 453 -9.87 -0.42 2.83
C SER A 453 -8.86 -0.94 1.78
N SER A 454 -9.30 -1.79 0.84
CA SER A 454 -8.50 -2.10 -0.35
C SER A 454 -8.49 -0.97 -1.40
N VAL A 455 -9.68 -0.45 -1.79
CA VAL A 455 -9.75 0.69 -2.72
C VAL A 455 -8.99 1.91 -2.16
N VAL A 456 -9.04 2.05 -0.84
CA VAL A 456 -8.22 2.94 -0.03
C VAL A 456 -6.70 2.76 -0.21
N GLY A 457 -6.14 1.56 0.01
CA GLY A 457 -4.68 1.32 -0.03
C GLY A 457 -4.10 1.50 -1.44
N LEU A 458 -4.84 0.98 -2.43
CA LEU A 458 -4.61 1.22 -3.85
C LEU A 458 -4.42 2.71 -4.18
N LEU A 459 -5.23 3.55 -3.54
CA LEU A 459 -5.26 4.99 -3.76
C LEU A 459 -4.19 5.72 -2.92
N SER A 460 -4.06 5.45 -1.63
CA SER A 460 -3.05 6.09 -0.76
C SER A 460 -1.61 5.76 -1.11
N GLY A 461 -1.34 4.49 -1.47
CA GLY A 461 -0.09 4.12 -2.11
C GLY A 461 0.14 4.96 -3.35
N GLY A 462 -0.87 5.11 -4.21
CA GLY A 462 -0.82 5.94 -5.41
C GLY A 462 -0.49 7.42 -5.17
N LEU A 463 -0.86 8.01 -4.02
CA LEU A 463 -0.45 9.38 -3.65
C LEU A 463 1.02 9.43 -3.30
N SER A 464 1.44 8.43 -2.53
CA SER A 464 2.72 8.37 -1.84
C SER A 464 3.83 7.75 -2.69
N GLY A 465 3.64 7.72 -4.02
CA GLY A 465 4.65 7.22 -4.96
C GLY A 465 4.74 5.69 -5.04
N ILE A 466 3.64 4.98 -4.78
CA ILE A 466 3.48 3.54 -5.04
C ILE A 466 2.52 3.38 -6.24
N PRO A 467 3.02 3.45 -7.50
CA PRO A 467 2.13 3.54 -8.65
C PRO A 467 1.55 2.20 -9.13
N LEU A 468 2.14 1.08 -8.69
CA LEU A 468 1.76 -0.28 -9.07
C LEU A 468 1.36 -1.07 -7.81
N ASN A 469 0.06 -1.09 -7.49
CA ASN A 469 -0.50 -1.71 -6.29
C ASN A 469 -1.81 -2.49 -6.58
N HIS A 470 -2.11 -3.50 -5.77
CA HIS A 470 -3.33 -4.34 -5.87
C HIS A 470 -3.68 -5.06 -4.56
N SER A 471 -4.90 -5.58 -4.46
CA SER A 471 -5.39 -6.37 -3.32
C SER A 471 -5.43 -7.87 -3.60
N ASP A 472 -5.52 -8.66 -2.54
CA ASP A 472 -6.13 -9.98 -2.62
C ASP A 472 -7.60 -9.87 -3.06
N ALA A 473 -7.96 -10.43 -4.22
CA ALA A 473 -9.36 -10.48 -4.64
C ALA A 473 -10.19 -11.35 -3.69
N GLY A 474 -10.81 -10.70 -2.70
CA GLY A 474 -11.63 -11.29 -1.64
C GLY A 474 -11.10 -11.11 -0.22
N GLY A 475 -9.96 -10.44 -0.03
CA GLY A 475 -9.27 -10.30 1.26
C GLY A 475 -8.66 -11.60 1.78
N TYR A 476 -7.87 -11.52 2.85
CA TYR A 476 -7.08 -12.61 3.43
C TYR A 476 -7.55 -13.03 4.83
N CYS A 477 -7.69 -12.07 5.74
CA CYS A 477 -7.83 -12.32 7.17
C CYS A 477 -9.20 -12.92 7.53
N THR A 478 -9.21 -14.22 7.86
CA THR A 478 -10.40 -14.97 8.27
C THR A 478 -10.40 -15.18 9.78
N VAL A 479 -11.31 -14.49 10.47
CA VAL A 479 -11.54 -14.68 11.91
C VAL A 479 -12.69 -15.65 12.09
N ASP A 480 -12.44 -16.79 12.71
CA ASP A 480 -13.40 -17.89 12.84
C ASP A 480 -13.43 -18.37 14.29
N LEU A 481 -13.88 -17.49 15.18
CA LEU A 481 -13.98 -17.69 16.63
C LEU A 481 -15.42 -18.09 17.02
N PRO A 482 -15.64 -18.64 18.24
CA PRO A 482 -16.97 -19.10 18.64
C PRO A 482 -18.08 -18.05 18.52
N LEU A 483 -17.77 -16.79 18.86
CA LEU A 483 -18.70 -15.64 18.88
C LEU A 483 -18.48 -14.61 17.75
N LEU A 484 -17.39 -14.71 16.99
CA LEU A 484 -17.03 -13.73 15.95
C LEU A 484 -16.53 -14.46 14.71
N ARG A 485 -17.29 -14.37 13.61
CA ARG A 485 -17.02 -15.10 12.36
C ARG A 485 -17.08 -14.19 11.15
N TYR A 486 -15.91 -13.81 10.67
CA TYR A 486 -15.71 -13.22 9.35
C TYR A 486 -15.21 -14.31 8.40
N ARG A 487 -16.06 -14.67 7.45
CA ARG A 487 -15.81 -15.67 6.40
C ARG A 487 -16.20 -15.08 5.06
N ARG A 488 -15.37 -15.29 4.04
CA ARG A 488 -15.58 -14.75 2.70
C ARG A 488 -16.83 -15.34 2.08
N SER A 489 -17.84 -14.49 1.85
CA SER A 489 -19.05 -14.85 1.12
C SER A 489 -18.82 -14.83 -0.40
N GLU A 490 -19.63 -15.58 -1.14
CA GLU A 490 -19.68 -15.57 -2.61
C GLU A 490 -19.80 -14.15 -3.16
N GLU A 491 -20.75 -13.37 -2.63
CA GLU A 491 -20.98 -11.97 -3.05
C GLU A 491 -19.76 -11.07 -2.83
N LEU A 492 -19.11 -11.17 -1.67
CA LEU A 492 -17.92 -10.37 -1.36
C LEU A 492 -16.77 -10.70 -2.32
N LEU A 493 -16.52 -12.00 -2.54
CA LEU A 493 -15.51 -12.46 -3.49
C LEU A 493 -15.79 -11.94 -4.90
N MET A 494 -17.05 -12.03 -5.37
CA MET A 494 -17.46 -11.57 -6.69
C MET A 494 -17.30 -10.05 -6.87
N ARG A 495 -17.64 -9.23 -5.86
CA ARG A 495 -17.40 -7.78 -5.91
C ARG A 495 -15.93 -7.41 -5.85
N TRP A 496 -15.11 -8.12 -5.07
CA TRP A 496 -13.68 -7.84 -4.99
C TRP A 496 -12.91 -8.27 -6.27
N MET A 497 -13.43 -9.26 -7.00
CA MET A 497 -13.01 -9.57 -8.39
C MET A 497 -13.41 -8.46 -9.38
N GLU A 498 -14.57 -7.81 -9.20
CA GLU A 498 -14.96 -6.66 -10.01
C GLU A 498 -14.04 -5.46 -9.79
N VAL A 499 -13.59 -5.21 -8.54
CA VAL A 499 -12.57 -4.20 -8.23
C VAL A 499 -11.23 -4.54 -8.88
N ASN A 500 -10.68 -5.73 -8.60
CA ASN A 500 -9.36 -6.11 -9.10
C ASN A 500 -9.29 -6.41 -10.62
N ALA A 501 -10.44 -6.52 -11.30
CA ALA A 501 -10.47 -6.47 -12.76
C ALA A 501 -10.01 -5.12 -13.35
N PHE A 502 -9.87 -4.08 -12.51
CA PHE A 502 -9.46 -2.72 -12.88
C PHE A 502 -8.23 -2.19 -12.10
N THR A 503 -7.51 -3.04 -11.36
CA THR A 503 -6.21 -2.70 -10.73
C THR A 503 -5.03 -3.06 -11.65
N VAL A 504 -3.77 -2.84 -11.23
CA VAL A 504 -2.61 -3.21 -12.05
C VAL A 504 -2.47 -4.73 -12.20
N VAL A 505 -2.76 -5.51 -11.17
CA VAL A 505 -2.65 -6.97 -11.16
C VAL A 505 -3.90 -7.57 -10.52
N PHE A 506 -4.61 -8.41 -11.28
CA PHE A 506 -5.75 -9.16 -10.75
C PHE A 506 -5.25 -10.46 -10.11
N ARG A 507 -4.95 -10.45 -8.80
CA ARG A 507 -4.49 -11.64 -8.05
C ARG A 507 -5.57 -12.20 -7.12
N THR A 508 -5.76 -13.52 -7.10
CA THR A 508 -6.56 -14.21 -6.06
C THR A 508 -5.71 -14.65 -4.87
N HIS A 509 -6.34 -14.91 -3.73
CA HIS A 509 -5.71 -15.60 -2.61
C HIS A 509 -6.76 -16.43 -1.85
N GLU A 510 -6.41 -17.63 -1.38
CA GLU A 510 -7.32 -18.45 -0.58
C GLU A 510 -7.61 -17.95 0.86
N GLY A 511 -6.78 -17.03 1.38
CA GLY A 511 -6.83 -16.58 2.77
C GLY A 511 -6.18 -17.56 3.77
N ASN A 512 -6.00 -17.11 5.01
CA ASN A 512 -5.38 -17.91 6.08
C ASN A 512 -6.17 -19.17 6.51
N LYS A 513 -7.45 -19.28 6.12
CA LYS A 513 -8.31 -20.45 6.39
C LYS A 513 -9.09 -20.89 5.13
N PRO A 514 -8.45 -21.50 4.13
CA PRO A 514 -9.06 -21.78 2.82
C PRO A 514 -10.42 -22.50 2.88
N GLY A 515 -10.53 -23.52 3.75
CA GLY A 515 -11.75 -24.34 3.90
C GLY A 515 -12.92 -23.67 4.65
N SER A 516 -12.73 -22.49 5.25
CA SER A 516 -13.83 -21.72 5.87
C SER A 516 -14.43 -20.66 4.94
N ASN A 517 -13.89 -20.49 3.72
CA ASN A 517 -14.17 -19.37 2.82
C ASN A 517 -14.66 -19.82 1.43
N CYS A 518 -15.39 -18.93 0.74
CA CYS A 518 -15.59 -19.07 -0.70
C CYS A 518 -14.28 -18.80 -1.45
N GLN A 519 -13.96 -19.65 -2.43
CA GLN A 519 -12.84 -19.54 -3.35
C GLN A 519 -13.35 -19.40 -4.78
N PHE A 520 -12.51 -18.93 -5.71
CA PHE A 520 -12.95 -18.68 -7.09
C PHE A 520 -13.45 -19.95 -7.81
N TYR A 521 -12.93 -21.12 -7.41
CA TYR A 521 -13.34 -22.44 -7.90
C TYR A 521 -14.41 -23.14 -7.04
N SER A 522 -14.96 -22.50 -5.98
CA SER A 522 -15.89 -23.17 -5.04
C SER A 522 -17.22 -23.61 -5.67
N ASN A 523 -17.68 -22.95 -6.73
CA ASN A 523 -18.79 -23.40 -7.56
C ASN A 523 -18.73 -22.77 -8.97
N SER A 524 -19.51 -23.28 -9.90
CA SER A 524 -19.52 -22.85 -11.30
C SER A 524 -20.01 -21.41 -11.53
N ARG A 525 -20.83 -20.84 -10.64
CA ARG A 525 -21.26 -19.43 -10.71
C ARG A 525 -20.10 -18.49 -10.37
N ILE A 526 -19.35 -18.79 -9.31
CA ILE A 526 -18.15 -18.02 -8.95
C ILE A 526 -17.09 -18.17 -10.03
N LEU A 527 -16.85 -19.39 -10.53
CA LEU A 527 -15.82 -19.64 -11.53
C LEU A 527 -16.13 -18.94 -12.87
N ALA A 528 -17.38 -18.95 -13.32
CA ALA A 528 -17.82 -18.19 -14.50
C ALA A 528 -17.73 -16.66 -14.29
N HIS A 529 -17.86 -16.18 -13.05
CA HIS A 529 -17.67 -14.77 -12.71
C HIS A 529 -16.18 -14.39 -12.66
N PHE A 530 -15.32 -15.26 -12.12
CA PHE A 530 -13.87 -15.10 -12.18
C PHE A 530 -13.38 -15.06 -13.64
N ALA A 531 -13.87 -15.98 -14.48
CA ALA A 531 -13.63 -15.98 -15.92
C ALA A 531 -14.04 -14.65 -16.58
N ARG A 532 -15.22 -14.13 -16.23
CA ARG A 532 -15.72 -12.83 -16.69
C ARG A 532 -14.80 -11.67 -16.27
N CYS A 533 -14.40 -11.61 -15.00
CA CYS A 533 -13.49 -10.59 -14.49
C CYS A 533 -12.09 -10.68 -15.12
N ALA A 534 -11.55 -11.87 -15.33
CA ALA A 534 -10.25 -12.08 -15.99
C ALA A 534 -10.30 -11.68 -17.48
N LYS A 535 -11.40 -11.96 -18.16
CA LYS A 535 -11.69 -11.47 -19.53
C LYS A 535 -11.81 -9.94 -19.57
N MET A 536 -12.49 -9.32 -18.62
CA MET A 536 -12.54 -7.85 -18.48
C MET A 536 -11.15 -7.24 -18.22
N TYR A 537 -10.36 -7.84 -17.32
CA TYR A 537 -8.99 -7.44 -17.03
C TYR A 537 -8.10 -7.53 -18.28
N LYS A 538 -8.20 -8.61 -19.05
CA LYS A 538 -7.49 -8.78 -20.34
C LYS A 538 -7.88 -7.71 -21.37
N ALA A 539 -9.15 -7.33 -21.43
CA ALA A 539 -9.67 -6.41 -22.45
C ALA A 539 -8.93 -5.06 -22.51
N TRP A 540 -8.56 -4.49 -21.35
CA TRP A 540 -7.86 -3.20 -21.26
C TRP A 540 -6.33 -3.32 -21.11
N GLU A 541 -5.74 -4.51 -21.29
CA GLU A 541 -4.29 -4.75 -21.27
C GLU A 541 -3.48 -3.74 -22.09
N PHE A 542 -3.95 -3.44 -23.31
CA PHE A 542 -3.31 -2.49 -24.22
C PHE A 542 -3.15 -1.08 -23.63
N TYR A 543 -3.99 -0.72 -22.66
CA TYR A 543 -3.97 0.56 -21.95
C TYR A 543 -3.29 0.42 -20.59
N ARG A 544 -3.45 -0.72 -19.90
CA ARG A 544 -2.69 -1.06 -18.69
C ARG A 544 -1.18 -0.93 -18.91
N VAL A 545 -0.67 -1.45 -20.02
CA VAL A 545 0.76 -1.33 -20.38
C VAL A 545 1.18 0.14 -20.52
N GLN A 546 0.37 0.99 -21.13
CA GLN A 546 0.66 2.43 -21.25
C GLN A 546 0.69 3.14 -19.88
N LEU A 547 -0.16 2.72 -18.93
CA LEU A 547 -0.17 3.23 -17.57
C LEU A 547 1.00 2.70 -16.72
N VAL A 548 1.46 1.48 -16.97
CA VAL A 548 2.69 0.93 -16.35
C VAL A 548 3.94 1.62 -16.91
N GLU A 549 3.99 1.91 -18.20
CA GLU A 549 5.06 2.72 -18.81
C GLU A 549 5.07 4.15 -18.23
N GLU A 550 3.91 4.78 -18.06
CA GLU A 550 3.84 6.11 -17.43
C GLU A 550 4.18 6.08 -15.93
N ALA A 551 3.73 5.06 -15.19
CA ALA A 551 4.13 4.84 -13.80
C ALA A 551 5.66 4.83 -13.66
N ALA A 552 6.34 4.19 -14.60
CA ALA A 552 7.79 4.12 -14.66
C ALA A 552 8.46 5.45 -15.08
N GLU A 553 7.85 6.21 -15.99
CA GLU A 553 8.40 7.49 -16.48
C GLU A 553 8.14 8.69 -15.54
N LYS A 554 7.03 8.66 -14.77
CA LYS A 554 6.50 9.84 -14.06
C LYS A 554 6.01 9.57 -12.63
N GLY A 555 6.04 8.32 -12.17
CA GLY A 555 5.56 7.93 -10.83
C GLY A 555 4.03 7.96 -10.67
N LEU A 556 3.28 8.00 -11.77
CA LEU A 556 1.81 8.15 -11.73
C LEU A 556 1.11 6.79 -11.61
N PRO A 557 0.20 6.60 -10.66
CA PRO A 557 -0.40 5.30 -10.39
C PRO A 557 -1.34 4.86 -11.51
N VAL A 558 -1.53 3.54 -11.63
CA VAL A 558 -2.46 2.95 -12.62
C VAL A 558 -3.91 3.22 -12.22
N ALA A 559 -4.24 2.94 -10.96
CA ALA A 559 -5.51 3.31 -10.32
C ALA A 559 -5.37 4.67 -9.63
N ARG A 560 -6.42 5.49 -9.71
CA ARG A 560 -6.32 6.94 -9.59
C ARG A 560 -7.54 7.49 -8.88
N HIS A 561 -7.40 8.31 -7.85
CA HIS A 561 -8.54 9.08 -7.35
C HIS A 561 -8.88 10.20 -8.35
N LEU A 562 -9.82 11.08 -8.02
CA LEU A 562 -10.25 12.14 -8.93
C LEU A 562 -9.54 13.48 -8.64
N PHE A 563 -9.07 13.71 -7.40
CA PHE A 563 -8.31 14.93 -7.02
C PHE A 563 -7.14 15.15 -7.98
N LEU A 564 -6.49 14.03 -8.29
CA LEU A 564 -5.65 13.67 -9.42
C LEU A 564 -5.75 14.49 -10.71
N HIS A 565 -6.97 14.79 -11.15
CA HIS A 565 -7.26 15.51 -12.40
C HIS A 565 -8.22 16.70 -12.19
N TYR A 566 -8.83 16.79 -11.00
CA TYR A 566 -9.84 17.77 -10.65
C TYR A 566 -9.55 18.39 -9.26
N PRO A 567 -8.35 18.97 -9.03
CA PRO A 567 -7.91 19.35 -7.69
C PRO A 567 -8.74 20.49 -7.07
N GLU A 568 -9.32 21.35 -7.91
CA GLU A 568 -10.19 22.46 -7.50
C GLU A 568 -11.63 22.02 -7.13
N ASP A 569 -12.01 20.78 -7.47
CA ASP A 569 -13.36 20.28 -7.23
C ASP A 569 -13.48 19.74 -5.80
N ARG A 570 -14.12 20.53 -4.92
CA ARG A 570 -14.34 20.17 -3.52
C ARG A 570 -15.10 18.86 -3.34
N ARG A 571 -16.02 18.50 -4.24
CA ARG A 571 -16.76 17.23 -4.14
C ARG A 571 -15.87 16.05 -4.48
N VAL A 572 -14.93 16.25 -5.40
CA VAL A 572 -13.85 15.30 -5.63
C VAL A 572 -12.90 15.21 -4.43
N GLN A 573 -12.55 16.31 -3.77
CA GLN A 573 -11.72 16.26 -2.55
C GLN A 573 -12.41 15.49 -1.41
N GLU A 574 -13.75 15.51 -1.31
CA GLU A 574 -14.55 14.77 -0.32
C GLU A 574 -14.66 13.26 -0.60
N LEU A 575 -14.39 12.82 -1.83
CA LEU A 575 -14.42 11.39 -2.16
C LEU A 575 -13.35 10.64 -1.37
N THR A 576 -13.63 9.36 -1.16
CA THR A 576 -12.72 8.32 -0.65
C THR A 576 -12.90 7.11 -1.59
N TYR A 577 -13.20 5.93 -1.05
CA TYR A 577 -13.32 4.67 -1.81
C TYR A 577 -14.50 4.60 -2.80
N GLN A 578 -15.33 5.65 -2.93
CA GLN A 578 -16.58 5.57 -3.69
C GLN A 578 -16.36 5.39 -5.20
N GLN A 579 -15.26 5.92 -5.73
CA GLN A 579 -14.92 5.81 -7.15
C GLN A 579 -13.46 6.15 -7.43
N PHE A 580 -12.90 5.51 -8.45
CA PHE A 580 -11.55 5.76 -8.94
C PHE A 580 -11.51 5.77 -10.46
N LEU A 581 -10.54 6.48 -11.02
CA LEU A 581 -10.14 6.42 -12.42
C LEU A 581 -9.10 5.31 -12.63
N VAL A 582 -9.04 4.78 -13.84
CA VAL A 582 -7.91 3.97 -14.31
C VAL A 582 -7.27 4.76 -15.43
N GLY A 583 -6.06 5.28 -15.17
CA GLY A 583 -5.49 6.34 -15.98
C GLY A 583 -6.40 7.57 -16.07
N THR A 584 -6.41 8.24 -17.22
CA THR A 584 -7.37 9.32 -17.52
C THR A 584 -8.68 8.83 -18.13
N GLU A 585 -8.73 7.64 -18.75
CA GLU A 585 -9.74 7.30 -19.77
C GLU A 585 -10.92 6.47 -19.26
N MET A 586 -10.77 5.82 -18.11
CA MET A 586 -11.82 4.98 -17.51
C MET A 586 -12.11 5.42 -16.07
N MET A 587 -13.36 5.25 -15.63
CA MET A 587 -13.82 5.48 -14.26
C MET A 587 -14.59 4.26 -13.75
N VAL A 588 -14.32 3.86 -12.51
CA VAL A 588 -14.87 2.69 -11.83
C VAL A 588 -15.58 3.17 -10.57
N VAL A 589 -16.83 2.78 -10.39
CA VAL A 589 -17.67 3.12 -9.23
C VAL A 589 -18.08 1.81 -8.55
N PRO A 590 -17.21 1.23 -7.70
CA PRO A 590 -17.36 -0.14 -7.23
C PRO A 590 -18.52 -0.33 -6.23
N VAL A 591 -19.12 -1.53 -6.23
CA VAL A 591 -20.09 -1.92 -5.21
C VAL A 591 -19.34 -2.45 -3.98
N LEU A 592 -19.24 -1.59 -2.96
CA LEU A 592 -18.48 -1.84 -1.74
C LEU A 592 -19.35 -2.13 -0.50
N ASP A 593 -20.66 -2.34 -0.70
CA ASP A 593 -21.61 -2.69 0.37
C ASP A 593 -22.49 -3.88 -0.04
N LYS A 594 -22.76 -4.75 0.94
CA LYS A 594 -23.50 -5.99 0.75
C LYS A 594 -24.95 -5.75 0.31
N GLY A 595 -25.44 -6.54 -0.64
CA GLY A 595 -26.81 -6.54 -1.12
C GLY A 595 -27.15 -5.39 -2.08
N ARG A 596 -26.16 -4.59 -2.50
CA ARG A 596 -26.36 -3.45 -3.41
C ARG A 596 -26.31 -3.88 -4.88
N THR A 597 -27.26 -3.35 -5.65
CA THR A 597 -27.37 -3.48 -7.12
C THR A 597 -27.26 -2.13 -7.85
N ALA A 598 -27.03 -1.03 -7.10
CA ALA A 598 -26.84 0.31 -7.65
C ALA A 598 -25.92 1.16 -6.74
N VAL A 599 -25.19 2.08 -7.38
CA VAL A 599 -24.20 2.99 -6.78
C VAL A 599 -24.50 4.44 -7.19
N THR A 600 -24.04 5.41 -6.39
CA THR A 600 -24.09 6.83 -6.76
C THR A 600 -22.74 7.26 -7.32
N ALA A 601 -22.70 7.56 -8.63
CA ALA A 601 -21.51 8.05 -9.32
C ALA A 601 -21.48 9.59 -9.32
N TYR A 602 -20.30 10.19 -9.13
CA TYR A 602 -20.05 11.60 -9.41
C TYR A 602 -19.28 11.78 -10.73
N PHE A 603 -19.68 12.77 -11.51
CA PHE A 603 -19.07 13.14 -12.78
C PHE A 603 -18.61 14.60 -12.68
N PRO A 604 -17.30 14.87 -12.56
CA PRO A 604 -16.75 16.21 -12.73
C PRO A 604 -17.04 16.73 -14.14
N THR A 605 -17.31 18.03 -14.27
CA THR A 605 -17.62 18.69 -15.55
C THR A 605 -16.68 19.87 -15.85
N SER A 606 -15.67 20.11 -15.02
CA SER A 606 -14.71 21.21 -15.16
C SER A 606 -13.79 21.12 -16.38
N ASP A 607 -13.62 19.93 -16.96
CA ASP A 607 -12.94 19.69 -18.24
C ASP A 607 -13.88 19.74 -19.47
N GLY A 608 -15.18 19.95 -19.25
CA GLY A 608 -16.22 19.91 -20.29
C GLY A 608 -16.52 18.50 -20.84
N GLY A 609 -15.96 17.45 -20.24
CA GLY A 609 -16.05 16.08 -20.72
C GLY A 609 -17.40 15.40 -20.48
N SER A 610 -17.55 14.23 -21.11
CA SER A 610 -18.65 13.29 -20.90
C SER A 610 -18.12 11.89 -20.68
N TRP A 611 -18.83 11.12 -19.86
CA TRP A 611 -18.52 9.74 -19.50
C TRP A 611 -19.62 8.80 -20.00
N ARG A 612 -19.25 7.76 -20.73
CA ARG A 612 -20.18 6.75 -21.28
C ARG A 612 -20.14 5.49 -20.44
N HIS A 613 -21.29 5.05 -19.93
CA HIS A 613 -21.41 3.81 -19.16
C HIS A 613 -21.23 2.60 -20.08
N VAL A 614 -20.29 1.70 -19.76
CA VAL A 614 -19.80 0.69 -20.73
C VAL A 614 -20.81 -0.39 -21.10
N TRP A 615 -21.82 -0.64 -20.25
CA TRP A 615 -22.84 -1.68 -20.47
C TRP A 615 -24.07 -1.17 -21.23
N THR A 616 -24.55 0.03 -20.90
CA THR A 616 -25.77 0.62 -21.49
C THR A 616 -25.47 1.53 -22.68
N GLY A 617 -24.28 2.15 -22.74
CA GLY A 617 -23.94 3.19 -23.71
C GLY A 617 -24.50 4.58 -23.35
N GLU A 618 -25.12 4.73 -22.18
CA GLU A 618 -25.66 6.00 -21.68
C GLU A 618 -24.54 7.00 -21.33
N GLU A 619 -24.76 8.29 -21.58
CA GLU A 619 -23.74 9.34 -21.44
C GLU A 619 -24.08 10.37 -20.35
N PHE A 620 -23.08 10.68 -19.54
CA PHE A 620 -23.15 11.51 -18.34
C PHE A 620 -22.09 12.62 -18.42
N GLY A 621 -22.49 13.88 -18.60
CA GLY A 621 -21.59 15.03 -18.65
C GLY A 621 -21.93 16.03 -19.76
N GLY A 622 -20.94 16.84 -20.18
CA GLY A 622 -20.99 17.67 -21.40
C GLY A 622 -22.15 18.66 -21.56
N GLY A 623 -22.92 18.94 -20.50
CA GLY A 623 -24.14 19.74 -20.60
C GLY A 623 -25.32 19.06 -21.30
N HIS A 624 -25.32 17.73 -21.42
CA HIS A 624 -26.44 16.94 -21.96
C HIS A 624 -26.85 15.82 -20.99
N ARG A 625 -28.17 15.65 -20.80
CA ARG A 625 -28.77 14.45 -20.21
C ARG A 625 -29.45 13.68 -21.34
N SER A 626 -29.01 12.45 -21.60
CA SER A 626 -29.58 11.57 -22.65
C SER A 626 -29.90 10.19 -22.08
N GLY A 627 -30.83 10.17 -21.12
CA GLY A 627 -31.21 8.97 -20.38
C GLY A 627 -32.52 9.11 -19.60
N HIS A 628 -33.16 8.00 -19.27
CA HIS A 628 -34.32 7.91 -18.37
C HIS A 628 -33.88 7.38 -16.99
N GLY A 629 -32.94 8.08 -16.35
CA GLY A 629 -32.28 7.62 -15.12
C GLY A 629 -32.02 8.73 -14.08
N SER A 630 -32.91 8.82 -13.09
CA SER A 630 -32.77 9.60 -11.83
C SER A 630 -32.72 11.15 -11.92
N VAL A 631 -33.09 11.79 -10.81
CA VAL A 631 -33.00 13.25 -10.61
C VAL A 631 -31.75 13.54 -9.79
N GLY A 632 -30.63 13.77 -10.45
CA GLY A 632 -29.40 14.22 -9.80
C GLY A 632 -29.31 15.73 -9.63
N GLU A 633 -28.74 16.16 -8.51
CA GLU A 633 -28.41 17.55 -8.19
C GLU A 633 -27.11 17.96 -8.92
N ALA A 634 -27.06 19.20 -9.41
CA ALA A 634 -25.91 19.73 -10.14
C ALA A 634 -25.18 20.76 -9.27
N THR A 635 -23.88 20.54 -9.04
CA THR A 635 -23.01 21.52 -8.40
C THR A 635 -22.37 22.42 -9.46
N VAL A 636 -21.61 23.44 -9.03
CA VAL A 636 -20.86 24.32 -9.95
C VAL A 636 -19.75 23.56 -10.71
N HIS A 637 -19.33 22.38 -10.23
CA HIS A 637 -18.17 21.63 -10.74
C HIS A 637 -18.49 20.23 -11.28
N GLY A 638 -19.70 19.69 -11.04
CA GLY A 638 -20.07 18.36 -11.52
C GLY A 638 -21.50 17.93 -11.15
N PHE A 639 -21.83 16.66 -11.38
CA PHE A 639 -23.18 16.09 -11.28
C PHE A 639 -23.16 14.67 -10.70
N GLN A 640 -24.13 14.30 -9.85
CA GLN A 640 -24.30 12.92 -9.35
C GLN A 640 -25.47 12.20 -10.03
N ALA A 641 -25.33 10.88 -10.27
CA ALA A 641 -26.44 10.01 -10.71
C ALA A 641 -26.40 8.66 -9.98
N GLU A 642 -27.56 8.02 -9.77
CA GLU A 642 -27.60 6.59 -9.44
C GLU A 642 -27.49 5.75 -10.71
N VAL A 643 -26.61 4.75 -10.69
CA VAL A 643 -26.34 3.85 -11.82
C VAL A 643 -26.41 2.40 -11.35
N THR A 644 -27.05 1.54 -12.15
CA THR A 644 -27.17 0.10 -11.89
C THR A 644 -25.80 -0.58 -11.99
N ALA A 645 -25.49 -1.41 -11.00
CA ALA A 645 -24.26 -2.14 -10.85
C ALA A 645 -24.56 -3.57 -10.36
N ASP A 646 -25.26 -4.37 -11.17
CA ASP A 646 -25.51 -5.79 -10.87
C ASP A 646 -24.20 -6.59 -10.75
N VAL A 647 -24.23 -7.74 -10.05
CA VAL A 647 -23.07 -8.65 -10.00
C VAL A 647 -22.77 -9.18 -11.40
N GLY A 648 -21.55 -8.97 -11.87
CA GLY A 648 -21.11 -9.26 -13.24
C GLY A 648 -21.29 -8.10 -14.23
N CYS A 649 -21.83 -6.96 -13.79
CA CYS A 649 -21.98 -5.73 -14.57
C CYS A 649 -21.65 -4.49 -13.69
N PRO A 650 -20.42 -4.36 -13.13
CA PRO A 650 -20.05 -3.26 -12.23
C PRO A 650 -20.11 -1.89 -12.93
N ALA A 651 -20.50 -0.82 -12.23
CA ALA A 651 -20.61 0.51 -12.82
C ALA A 651 -19.23 1.04 -13.24
N VAL A 652 -19.00 1.05 -14.56
CA VAL A 652 -17.75 1.46 -15.19
C VAL A 652 -18.08 2.37 -16.37
N PHE A 653 -17.28 3.42 -16.53
CA PHE A 653 -17.47 4.46 -17.52
C PHE A 653 -16.17 4.72 -18.27
N VAL A 654 -16.29 5.19 -19.50
CA VAL A 654 -15.16 5.56 -20.35
C VAL A 654 -15.37 6.98 -20.89
N ARG A 655 -14.30 7.75 -21.10
CA ARG A 655 -14.45 9.08 -21.71
C ARG A 655 -15.08 8.99 -23.10
N VAL A 656 -16.05 9.85 -23.38
CA VAL A 656 -16.65 10.01 -24.71
C VAL A 656 -15.58 10.49 -25.69
N GLY A 657 -15.44 9.81 -26.83
CA GLY A 657 -14.38 10.07 -27.81
C GLY A 657 -13.02 9.42 -27.48
N SER A 658 -12.92 8.66 -26.39
CA SER A 658 -11.68 7.94 -26.05
C SER A 658 -11.45 6.71 -26.93
N PRO A 659 -10.28 6.56 -27.57
CA PRO A 659 -9.91 5.31 -28.26
C PRO A 659 -9.83 4.10 -27.31
N VAL A 660 -9.52 4.33 -26.03
CA VAL A 660 -9.57 3.29 -24.99
C VAL A 660 -11.03 2.87 -24.77
N GLY A 661 -11.92 3.85 -24.64
CA GLY A 661 -13.34 3.64 -24.40
C GLY A 661 -14.07 2.91 -25.53
N GLU A 662 -13.78 3.27 -26.78
CA GLU A 662 -14.33 2.59 -27.96
C GLU A 662 -13.88 1.12 -28.03
N ARG A 663 -12.60 0.85 -27.75
CA ARG A 663 -12.06 -0.52 -27.74
C ARG A 663 -12.63 -1.36 -26.60
N GLN A 664 -12.77 -0.78 -25.40
CA GLN A 664 -13.31 -1.47 -24.22
C GLN A 664 -14.81 -1.77 -24.37
N SER A 665 -15.59 -0.80 -24.84
CA SER A 665 -17.01 -1.03 -25.19
C SER A 665 -17.16 -2.08 -26.30
N GLY A 666 -16.28 -2.03 -27.31
CA GLY A 666 -16.23 -3.00 -28.41
C GLY A 666 -15.89 -4.44 -27.99
N TYR A 667 -15.21 -4.63 -26.85
CA TYR A 667 -15.00 -5.94 -26.22
C TYR A 667 -16.27 -6.39 -25.48
N ILE A 668 -16.83 -5.51 -24.65
CA ILE A 668 -18.04 -5.76 -23.84
C ILE A 668 -19.25 -6.15 -24.71
N TYR A 669 -19.46 -5.48 -25.85
CA TYR A 669 -20.54 -5.82 -26.78
C TYR A 669 -20.39 -7.20 -27.46
N LYS A 670 -19.20 -7.80 -27.46
CA LYS A 670 -18.96 -9.15 -28.01
C LYS A 670 -19.11 -10.23 -26.95
N GLU A 671 -18.51 -10.02 -25.77
CA GLU A 671 -18.40 -11.04 -24.73
C GLU A 671 -19.59 -11.08 -23.74
N GLN A 672 -20.30 -9.95 -23.54
CA GLN A 672 -21.24 -9.82 -22.40
C GLN A 672 -22.60 -9.20 -22.76
N PRO A 673 -23.38 -9.79 -23.69
CA PRO A 673 -24.69 -9.27 -24.09
C PRO A 673 -25.72 -9.21 -22.95
N THR A 674 -25.57 -10.00 -21.88
CA THR A 674 -26.55 -10.09 -20.77
C THR A 674 -26.71 -8.79 -19.99
N CYS A 675 -25.67 -7.96 -19.89
CA CYS A 675 -25.74 -6.67 -19.17
C CYS A 675 -26.58 -5.62 -19.94
N ARG A 676 -26.81 -5.82 -21.25
CA ARG A 676 -27.53 -4.87 -22.11
C ARG A 676 -29.05 -5.06 -22.10
N ALA A 677 -29.54 -6.26 -21.77
CA ALA A 677 -30.96 -6.58 -21.92
C ALA A 677 -31.87 -5.89 -20.87
N ARG A 678 -31.33 -5.54 -19.69
CA ARG A 678 -32.13 -5.06 -18.54
C ARG A 678 -32.58 -3.60 -18.62
N SER A 679 -32.04 -2.79 -19.54
CA SER A 679 -32.41 -1.38 -19.70
C SER A 679 -33.68 -1.14 -20.54
N HIS A 680 -34.39 -2.20 -20.94
CA HIS A 680 -35.60 -2.11 -21.76
C HIS A 680 -36.86 -2.73 -21.15
N GLU A 681 -36.77 -3.40 -20.00
CA GLU A 681 -37.92 -3.99 -19.29
C GLU A 681 -38.23 -3.27 -17.98
N VAL A 682 -38.65 -2.00 -18.11
CA VAL A 682 -39.53 -1.35 -17.12
C VAL A 682 -40.84 -1.00 -17.84
N ALA A 683 -41.62 -2.03 -18.14
CA ALA A 683 -43.02 -1.86 -18.51
C ALA A 683 -43.79 -1.43 -17.25
N LEU A 684 -44.56 -0.34 -17.38
CA LEU A 684 -45.49 0.11 -16.34
C LEU A 684 -46.83 -0.60 -16.52
N ASP A 685 -47.31 -1.22 -15.45
CA ASP A 685 -48.69 -1.66 -15.19
C ASP A 685 -49.06 -1.22 -13.76
#